data_AF-A0A931Y2I7-F1
#
_entry.id   AF-A0A931Y2I7-F1
#
_cell.length_a   1.000
_cell.length_b   1.000
_cell.length_c   1.000
_cell.angle_alpha   90.00
_cell.angle_beta   90.00
_cell.angle_gamma   90.00
#
_symmetry.space_group_name_H-M   'P 1'
#
loop_
_entity.id
_entity.type
_entity.pdbx_description
1 polymer ?
#
loop_
_entity_poly.entity_id
_entity_poly.type
_entity_poly.pdbx_seq_one_letter_code
_entity_poly.pdbx_strand_id
1 'polypeptide(L)'
;MRPERPRESTARVKSQLRAHLDFLHGVPLAVDDGAISWLVLPAGEVVRVDGTTLSGATRCVRELLREPALLARVVGDTDRWKARVLSAIERLKPALHRDAPLDDAVADLVGALPSGAARRARKALGDPRTRAIAARVLWAHALEPEVVPAALAALDDHWALLASMSDAPVACHALLRIAREDGPRAGALFAWLEEATETGAPRCDRRAFVDAFPLSVEPASSPVSVRAPHPAPKQQLTALPKLATWLGQQDARTRRAALSLVTASAPLGRLREWTVAWEELASLDAAARRRKEWRPDAPIIGKLRALKDRLPPPCDLEAFVGAVRVLSDSRWSEVVDPLVRTLAVVPAPARARYLEYWAEIVRDADEPARRRIPAYLAAFRGWAATATELAPWRVLSELDHPVRTWASPDEGLIVSLRGDGVLQRFFATLAAAQTRDIDLLETVVTSSRGEPRLLAERADALSKHDLPPSRLKHALRLADALGPTTTEEWVTLVVALATRAAAALDRAWSNAPLDDAVRACMRRTFVASPHVIAGVSLMVAIADEVPPPIRASGDLPRWAARYPEPLHRALARVTEDVARKLLDDDFPADESLKRQIRALEARADATPAMRRRIETLRARIGVERELSARRLSNLAGKLEQAADRAWFGEWSGRLREACARTIERLLGSCPSWALEDHNLAALHAALELEPEGRDLALRLFRLRTGPRPWDLSEAPENVAFVRGLRARGIDPRPWIDGIGVIERAGPDGATCLLSLEDDPLEIFQMGERFGTCLSVGSSNYFSVFANAADIDKRVAYGRDAEGKVLARCLLALTDDGHVLTFHAYAHQHSEVFARLFGELAAMLAEKMGTVCAPSGRVRARVAKNWYDDGPIDLAGQFPFLHDERSRLRRSMREIEPAEVVRLAAEAFEPRPLDALTIPLVLSLPEVDARPELALPLVALLTDPARGEGGPLSESLRLRAAELAHRAGDLARARALAGDLVAAELEAGLTSEDGHQNPRLLAMQLDFDPASVLAIARRVSKRTRGTWMDQRRRLAAAMALERLGRLRRALEVLRTPARLELREAEELARRIEGKLRG
;
A
#
# COMPACT_ATOMS: atom_id res chain seq x y z
N MET A 1 -4.80 18.28 43.36
CA MET A 1 -4.04 17.15 42.80
C MET A 1 -4.15 17.24 41.28
N ARG A 2 -3.04 17.35 40.54
CA ARG A 2 -3.06 17.27 39.07
C ARG A 2 -3.27 15.79 38.69
N PRO A 3 -4.20 15.45 37.80
CA PRO A 3 -4.38 14.05 37.39
C PRO A 3 -3.15 13.56 36.66
N GLU A 4 -2.56 12.45 37.11
CA GLU A 4 -1.49 11.75 36.42
C GLU A 4 -2.02 11.25 35.07
N ARG A 5 -1.42 11.67 33.96
CA ARG A 5 -1.71 11.16 32.60
C ARG A 5 -1.10 9.76 32.45
N PRO A 6 -1.88 8.66 32.42
CA PRO A 6 -1.30 7.31 32.49
C PRO A 6 -0.84 6.75 31.13
N ARG A 7 -1.21 7.39 30.00
CA ARG A 7 -0.96 6.84 28.64
C ARG A 7 0.26 7.40 27.92
N GLU A 8 0.74 8.60 28.29
CA GLU A 8 2.01 9.14 27.73
C GLU A 8 3.25 8.36 28.23
N SER A 9 3.10 7.51 29.24
CA SER A 9 4.23 6.96 29.99
C SER A 9 4.72 5.59 29.51
N THR A 10 3.87 4.65 29.08
CA THR A 10 4.32 3.34 28.56
C THR A 10 4.86 3.42 27.12
N ALA A 11 4.28 4.28 26.28
CA ALA A 11 4.79 4.55 24.93
C ALA A 11 6.20 5.17 24.99
N ARG A 12 6.44 6.06 25.96
CA ARG A 12 7.76 6.61 26.25
C ARG A 12 8.75 5.52 26.68
N VAL A 13 8.36 4.62 27.59
CA VAL A 13 9.21 3.48 28.00
C VAL A 13 9.57 2.60 26.80
N LYS A 14 8.60 2.23 25.96
CA LYS A 14 8.86 1.44 24.74
C LYS A 14 9.77 2.15 23.75
N SER A 15 9.58 3.46 23.57
CA SER A 15 10.44 4.28 22.71
C SER A 15 11.87 4.35 23.24
N GLN A 16 12.05 4.51 24.56
CA GLN A 16 13.38 4.52 25.19
C GLN A 16 14.10 3.17 25.13
N LEU A 17 13.36 2.06 25.31
CA LEU A 17 13.89 0.70 25.12
C LEU A 17 14.37 0.51 23.68
N ARG A 18 13.55 0.88 22.68
CA ARG A 18 13.91 0.75 21.27
C ARG A 18 15.06 1.65 20.85
N ALA A 19 15.09 2.89 21.33
CA ALA A 19 16.12 3.85 20.95
C ALA A 19 17.51 3.52 21.52
N HIS A 20 17.57 2.87 22.69
CA HIS A 20 18.82 2.74 23.44
C HIS A 20 19.20 1.32 23.85
N LEU A 21 18.32 0.34 23.72
CA LEU A 21 18.56 -1.04 24.19
C LEU A 21 18.25 -2.12 23.15
N ASP A 22 17.63 -1.78 22.01
CA ASP A 22 17.24 -2.77 20.98
C ASP A 22 18.46 -3.53 20.43
N PHE A 23 19.63 -2.87 20.38
CA PHE A 23 20.86 -3.52 19.95
C PHE A 23 21.24 -4.71 20.85
N LEU A 24 20.83 -4.75 22.14
CA LEU A 24 21.16 -5.89 23.02
C LEU A 24 20.51 -7.20 22.56
N HIS A 25 19.49 -7.15 21.70
CA HIS A 25 18.94 -8.30 21.00
C HIS A 25 19.71 -8.57 19.71
N GLY A 26 21.02 -8.79 19.81
CA GLY A 26 21.86 -8.97 18.64
C GLY A 26 23.11 -9.78 18.88
N VAL A 27 23.97 -9.87 17.86
CA VAL A 27 25.23 -10.62 17.93
C VAL A 27 26.41 -9.77 17.47
N PRO A 28 27.58 -9.88 18.12
CA PRO A 28 28.78 -9.22 17.65
C PRO A 28 29.26 -9.86 16.33
N LEU A 29 29.71 -9.01 15.41
CA LEU A 29 30.29 -9.41 14.12
C LEU A 29 31.82 -9.24 14.12
N ALA A 30 32.31 -8.07 14.55
CA ALA A 30 33.73 -7.72 14.57
C ALA A 30 34.01 -6.65 15.64
N VAL A 31 35.25 -6.57 16.11
CA VAL A 31 35.73 -5.51 17.03
C VAL A 31 36.74 -4.66 16.27
N ASP A 32 36.43 -3.38 16.10
CA ASP A 32 37.24 -2.42 15.33
C ASP A 32 37.36 -1.09 16.09
N ASP A 33 38.60 -0.72 16.46
CA ASP A 33 38.98 0.60 16.97
C ASP A 33 38.04 1.14 18.08
N GLY A 34 38.00 0.44 19.21
CA GLY A 34 37.18 0.83 20.36
C GLY A 34 35.66 0.73 20.13
N ALA A 35 35.21 -0.01 19.11
CA ALA A 35 33.80 -0.30 18.86
C ALA A 35 33.58 -1.75 18.39
N ILE A 36 32.35 -2.22 18.50
CA ILE A 36 31.91 -3.54 18.05
C ILE A 36 30.89 -3.34 16.93
N SER A 37 31.14 -3.94 15.76
CA SER A 37 30.15 -4.09 14.70
C SER A 37 29.12 -5.13 15.16
N TRP A 38 27.85 -4.77 15.23
CA TRP A 38 26.82 -5.53 15.92
C TRP A 38 25.58 -5.73 15.06
N LEU A 39 25.12 -6.97 14.89
CA LEU A 39 23.91 -7.29 14.11
C LEU A 39 22.69 -7.33 15.03
N VAL A 40 21.74 -6.42 14.84
CA VAL A 40 20.49 -6.33 15.60
C VAL A 40 19.44 -7.30 15.05
N LEU A 41 18.80 -8.07 15.92
CA LEU A 41 17.78 -9.08 15.58
C LEU A 41 16.40 -8.66 16.06
N PRO A 42 15.32 -8.85 15.26
CA PRO A 42 15.28 -9.49 13.93
C PRO A 42 15.50 -8.50 12.77
N ALA A 43 15.77 -7.23 13.05
CA ALA A 43 15.82 -6.16 12.03
C ALA A 43 16.89 -6.39 10.95
N GLY A 44 17.96 -7.15 11.27
CA GLY A 44 19.06 -7.42 10.36
C GLY A 44 19.99 -6.22 10.14
N GLU A 45 19.81 -5.15 10.90
CA GLU A 45 20.61 -3.93 10.84
C GLU A 45 21.96 -4.16 11.53
N VAL A 46 23.05 -3.71 10.90
CA VAL A 46 24.38 -3.68 11.53
C VAL A 46 24.60 -2.30 12.12
N VAL A 47 24.74 -2.24 13.44
CA VAL A 47 24.99 -1.02 14.21
C VAL A 47 26.39 -1.03 14.81
N ARG A 48 26.97 0.16 15.04
CA ARG A 48 28.25 0.32 15.74
C ARG A 48 27.99 0.52 17.23
N VAL A 49 28.48 -0.40 18.07
CA VAL A 49 28.37 -0.31 19.53
C VAL A 49 29.71 0.17 20.08
N ASP A 50 29.74 1.39 20.62
CA ASP A 50 30.92 2.00 21.23
C ASP A 50 30.66 2.42 22.69
N GLY A 51 31.64 3.08 23.32
CA GLY A 51 31.52 3.57 24.69
C GLY A 51 30.39 4.59 24.89
N THR A 52 30.02 5.35 23.84
CA THR A 52 28.89 6.29 23.86
C THR A 52 27.57 5.53 23.86
N THR A 53 27.44 4.52 23.01
CA THR A 53 26.27 3.62 22.95
C THR A 53 26.03 2.94 24.30
N LEU A 54 27.07 2.35 24.92
CA LEU A 54 26.93 1.71 26.24
C LEU A 54 26.62 2.70 27.38
N SER A 55 27.18 3.91 27.31
CA SER A 55 26.88 4.97 28.28
C SER A 55 25.42 5.45 28.15
N GLY A 56 24.91 5.56 26.93
CA GLY A 56 23.51 5.84 26.63
C GLY A 56 22.57 4.75 27.15
N ALA A 57 22.89 3.48 26.87
CA ALA A 57 22.16 2.32 27.37
C ALA A 57 22.11 2.29 28.90
N THR A 58 23.25 2.49 29.58
CA THR A 58 23.34 2.53 31.05
C THR A 58 22.49 3.65 31.64
N ARG A 59 22.51 4.84 31.02
CA ARG A 59 21.69 5.98 31.43
C ARG A 59 20.20 5.69 31.26
N CYS A 60 19.81 5.15 30.10
CA CYS A 60 18.43 4.75 29.82
C CYS A 60 17.93 3.75 30.87
N VAL A 61 18.70 2.71 31.21
CA VAL A 61 18.33 1.75 32.27
C VAL A 61 18.12 2.44 33.61
N ARG A 62 19.02 3.34 34.02
CA ARG A 62 18.87 4.10 35.28
C ARG A 62 17.64 5.00 35.29
N GLU A 63 17.31 5.61 34.15
CA GLU A 63 16.10 6.43 34.00
C GLU A 63 14.84 5.59 34.09
N LEU A 64 14.77 4.47 33.36
CA LEU A 64 13.64 3.55 33.38
C LEU A 64 13.39 2.94 34.77
N LEU A 65 14.46 2.66 35.52
CA LEU A 65 14.35 2.14 36.89
C LEU A 65 13.82 3.13 37.92
N ARG A 66 13.74 4.44 37.59
CA ARG A 66 13.05 5.42 38.44
C ARG A 66 11.53 5.28 38.35
N GLU A 67 11.03 4.51 37.38
CA GLU A 67 9.60 4.32 37.12
C GLU A 67 9.24 2.81 37.06
N PRO A 68 9.48 2.05 38.15
CA PRO A 68 9.40 0.59 38.14
C PRO A 68 8.01 0.06 37.77
N ALA A 69 6.93 0.75 38.17
CA ALA A 69 5.57 0.33 37.83
C ALA A 69 5.25 0.42 36.32
N LEU A 70 5.82 1.40 35.63
CA LEU A 70 5.63 1.58 34.18
C LEU A 70 6.52 0.64 33.39
N LEU A 71 7.76 0.46 33.85
CA LEU A 71 8.69 -0.51 33.31
C LEU A 71 8.12 -1.94 33.44
N ALA A 72 7.56 -2.31 34.60
CA ALA A 72 6.97 -3.63 34.83
C ALA A 72 5.83 -3.96 33.85
N ARG A 73 5.04 -2.97 33.43
CA ARG A 73 3.99 -3.14 32.41
C ARG A 73 4.54 -3.49 31.02
N VAL A 74 5.81 -3.18 30.75
CA VAL A 74 6.45 -3.40 29.45
C VAL A 74 7.35 -4.64 29.47
N VAL A 75 8.14 -4.82 30.54
CA VAL A 75 9.18 -5.87 30.60
C VAL A 75 8.86 -7.00 31.59
N GLY A 76 7.75 -6.92 32.33
CA GLY A 76 7.39 -7.88 33.37
C GLY A 76 8.22 -7.71 34.63
N ASP A 77 9.00 -8.73 35.00
CA ASP A 77 9.85 -8.72 36.19
C ASP A 77 11.03 -7.75 36.02
N THR A 78 10.91 -6.57 36.65
CA THR A 78 11.88 -5.48 36.51
C THR A 78 13.25 -5.80 37.09
N ASP A 79 13.33 -6.61 38.15
CA ASP A 79 14.60 -6.95 38.78
C ASP A 79 15.36 -7.97 37.96
N ARG A 80 14.65 -8.98 37.43
CA ARG A 80 15.21 -9.95 36.50
C ARG A 80 15.65 -9.27 35.20
N TRP A 81 14.84 -8.37 34.65
CA TRP A 81 15.18 -7.58 33.46
C TRP A 81 16.43 -6.71 33.71
N LYS A 82 16.46 -5.96 34.82
CA LYS A 82 17.60 -5.12 35.21
C LYS A 82 18.89 -5.92 35.32
N ALA A 83 18.86 -7.05 36.02
CA ALA A 83 20.02 -7.91 36.20
C ALA A 83 20.57 -8.39 34.85
N ARG A 84 19.70 -8.78 33.91
CA ARG A 84 20.08 -9.23 32.56
C ARG A 84 20.67 -8.12 31.71
N VAL A 85 20.00 -6.98 31.62
CA VAL A 85 20.44 -5.85 30.79
C VAL A 85 21.75 -5.26 31.31
N LEU A 86 21.88 -5.04 32.63
CA LEU A 86 23.13 -4.54 33.19
C LEU A 86 24.26 -5.57 33.07
N SER A 87 23.99 -6.86 33.27
CA SER A 87 25.00 -7.90 33.07
C SER A 87 25.48 -7.96 31.62
N ALA A 88 24.59 -7.83 30.64
CA ALA A 88 24.97 -7.75 29.22
C ALA A 88 25.82 -6.51 28.91
N ILE A 89 25.44 -5.33 29.43
CA ILE A 89 26.20 -4.08 29.26
C ILE A 89 27.59 -4.19 29.91
N GLU A 90 27.70 -4.70 31.15
CA GLU A 90 28.99 -4.83 31.83
C GLU A 90 29.92 -5.83 31.11
N ARG A 91 29.39 -6.89 30.51
CA ARG A 91 30.19 -7.85 29.70
C ARG A 91 30.74 -7.23 28.41
N LEU A 92 30.08 -6.22 27.85
CA LEU A 92 30.54 -5.53 26.64
C LEU A 92 31.62 -4.48 26.92
N LYS A 93 31.70 -3.94 28.15
CA LYS A 93 32.67 -2.88 28.48
C LYS A 93 34.14 -3.29 28.36
N PRO A 94 34.59 -4.47 28.85
CA PRO A 94 35.99 -4.90 28.69
C PRO A 94 36.41 -5.00 27.23
N ALA A 95 35.52 -5.51 26.36
CA ALA A 95 35.76 -5.65 24.92
C ALA A 95 35.96 -4.30 24.20
N LEU A 96 35.42 -3.21 24.76
CA LEU A 96 35.59 -1.86 24.21
C LEU A 96 36.80 -1.09 24.79
N HIS A 97 37.26 -1.44 25.99
CA HIS A 97 38.22 -0.62 26.74
C HIS A 97 39.63 -1.21 26.88
N ARG A 98 39.81 -2.51 26.69
CA ARG A 98 41.08 -3.20 27.02
C ARG A 98 41.60 -4.08 25.89
N ASP A 99 41.09 -3.92 24.68
CA ASP A 99 41.26 -4.88 23.57
C ASP A 99 41.02 -6.34 24.02
N ALA A 100 40.17 -6.52 25.04
CA ALA A 100 39.87 -7.85 25.57
C ALA A 100 39.06 -8.60 24.50
N PRO A 101 39.44 -9.86 24.19
CA PRO A 101 38.70 -10.65 23.23
C PRO A 101 37.23 -10.76 23.67
N LEU A 102 36.29 -10.62 22.72
CA LEU A 102 34.87 -10.91 22.97
C LEU A 102 34.64 -12.32 23.52
N ASP A 103 35.57 -13.24 23.25
CA ASP A 103 35.56 -14.62 23.76
C ASP A 103 35.61 -14.69 25.30
N ASP A 104 36.26 -13.73 25.98
CA ASP A 104 36.31 -13.70 27.44
C ASP A 104 34.92 -13.41 28.03
N ALA A 105 34.15 -12.53 27.40
CA ALA A 105 32.78 -12.22 27.79
C ALA A 105 31.81 -13.40 27.55
N VAL A 106 32.15 -14.31 26.62
CA VAL A 106 31.38 -15.54 26.37
C VAL A 106 31.56 -16.54 27.52
N ALA A 107 32.74 -16.61 28.14
CA ALA A 107 32.97 -17.48 29.29
C ALA A 107 32.04 -17.16 30.48
N ASP A 108 31.78 -15.88 30.71
CA ASP A 108 30.82 -15.42 31.73
C ASP A 108 29.37 -15.80 31.40
N LEU A 109 28.99 -15.80 30.12
CA LEU A 109 27.68 -16.27 29.67
C LEU A 109 27.51 -17.76 29.95
N VAL A 110 28.55 -18.55 29.68
CA VAL A 110 28.57 -20.00 29.95
C VAL A 110 28.45 -20.30 31.45
N GLY A 111 29.08 -19.49 32.30
CA GLY A 111 28.98 -19.61 33.76
C GLY A 111 27.57 -19.41 34.30
N ALA A 112 26.73 -18.64 33.59
CA ALA A 112 25.34 -18.39 33.96
C ALA A 112 24.35 -19.50 33.52
N LEU A 113 24.81 -20.50 32.75
CA LEU A 113 23.96 -21.58 32.25
C LEU A 113 23.84 -22.74 33.27
N PRO A 114 22.72 -23.49 33.25
CA PRO A 114 22.62 -24.76 33.96
C PRO A 114 23.76 -25.70 33.59
N SER A 115 24.22 -26.53 34.53
CA SER A 115 25.44 -27.34 34.40
C SER A 115 25.51 -28.18 33.10
N GLY A 116 24.38 -28.72 32.63
CA GLY A 116 24.28 -29.45 31.36
C GLY A 116 24.50 -28.55 30.13
N ALA A 117 23.84 -27.40 30.08
CA ALA A 117 23.99 -26.43 28.99
C ALA A 117 25.37 -25.76 29.03
N ALA A 118 25.90 -25.45 30.21
CA ALA A 118 27.25 -24.94 30.38
C ALA A 118 28.29 -25.94 29.84
N ARG A 119 28.12 -27.25 30.10
CA ARG A 119 29.00 -28.29 29.57
C ARG A 119 28.95 -28.35 28.03
N ARG A 120 27.75 -28.30 27.43
CA ARG A 120 27.56 -28.24 25.97
C ARG A 120 28.20 -27.00 25.36
N ALA A 121 27.95 -25.83 25.95
CA ALA A 121 28.54 -24.58 25.51
C ALA A 121 30.07 -24.61 25.58
N ARG A 122 30.67 -25.11 26.68
CA ARG A 122 32.13 -25.29 26.79
C ARG A 122 32.68 -26.25 25.74
N LYS A 123 31.97 -27.35 25.48
CA LYS A 123 32.36 -28.31 24.43
C LYS A 123 32.38 -27.64 23.05
N ALA A 124 31.34 -26.90 22.70
CA ALA A 124 31.26 -26.18 21.42
C ALA A 124 32.29 -25.03 21.33
N LEU A 125 32.48 -24.24 22.39
CA LEU A 125 33.50 -23.19 22.41
C LEU A 125 34.94 -23.73 22.39
N GLY A 126 35.13 -24.97 22.87
CA GLY A 126 36.41 -25.68 22.83
C GLY A 126 36.79 -26.19 21.44
N ASP A 127 35.83 -26.35 20.53
CA ASP A 127 36.08 -26.75 19.14
C ASP A 127 36.22 -25.51 18.24
N PRO A 128 37.40 -25.28 17.61
CA PRO A 128 37.64 -24.14 16.72
C PRO A 128 36.59 -23.97 15.62
N ARG A 129 35.99 -25.08 15.17
CA ARG A 129 35.02 -25.06 14.06
C ARG A 129 33.66 -24.52 14.48
N THR A 130 33.27 -24.69 15.73
CA THR A 130 31.93 -24.36 16.24
C THR A 130 31.93 -23.15 17.18
N ARG A 131 33.11 -22.74 17.64
CA ARG A 131 33.33 -21.60 18.56
C ARG A 131 32.57 -20.34 18.16
N ALA A 132 32.72 -19.86 16.92
CA ALA A 132 32.09 -18.61 16.48
C ALA A 132 30.56 -18.67 16.53
N ILE A 133 29.97 -19.82 16.22
CA ILE A 133 28.52 -20.02 16.17
C ILE A 133 27.99 -20.15 17.59
N ALA A 134 28.65 -20.94 18.44
CA ALA A 134 28.31 -21.06 19.85
C ALA A 134 28.38 -19.70 20.56
N ALA A 135 29.41 -18.89 20.29
CA ALA A 135 29.52 -17.53 20.81
C ALA A 135 28.36 -16.64 20.37
N ARG A 136 27.97 -16.68 19.08
CA ARG A 136 26.81 -15.92 18.57
C ARG A 136 25.48 -16.37 19.17
N VAL A 137 25.26 -17.67 19.35
CA VAL A 137 24.07 -18.20 20.05
C VAL A 137 23.98 -17.67 21.47
N LEU A 138 25.11 -17.68 22.19
CA LEU A 138 25.17 -17.19 23.56
C LEU A 138 24.89 -15.68 23.64
N TRP A 139 25.38 -14.89 22.68
CA TRP A 139 25.09 -13.45 22.61
C TRP A 139 23.64 -13.14 22.21
N ALA A 140 23.09 -13.83 21.20
CA ALA A 140 21.71 -13.62 20.74
C ALA A 140 20.68 -13.85 21.86
N HIS A 141 21.01 -14.71 22.82
CA HIS A 141 20.17 -15.06 23.97
C HIS A 141 20.76 -14.59 25.30
N ALA A 142 21.65 -13.59 25.30
CA ALA A 142 22.25 -13.08 26.54
C ALA A 142 21.22 -12.50 27.52
N LEU A 143 20.08 -12.01 27.00
CA LEU A 143 18.93 -11.53 27.79
C LEU A 143 17.92 -12.64 28.15
N GLU A 144 18.05 -13.84 27.58
CA GLU A 144 17.14 -14.98 27.76
C GLU A 144 17.93 -16.30 27.96
N PRO A 145 18.79 -16.39 29.00
CA PRO A 145 19.66 -17.56 29.23
C PRO A 145 18.90 -18.90 29.39
N GLU A 146 17.61 -18.86 29.71
CA GLU A 146 16.70 -20.01 29.77
C GLU A 146 16.41 -20.66 28.41
N VAL A 147 16.57 -19.92 27.31
CA VAL A 147 16.37 -20.43 25.94
C VAL A 147 17.63 -21.13 25.43
N VAL A 148 18.80 -20.75 25.96
CA VAL A 148 20.12 -21.26 25.53
C VAL A 148 20.24 -22.79 25.64
N PRO A 149 19.76 -23.50 26.70
CA PRO A 149 19.81 -24.95 26.76
C PRO A 149 19.09 -25.64 25.60
N ALA A 150 17.91 -25.13 25.22
CA ALA A 150 17.12 -25.69 24.11
C ALA A 150 17.79 -25.37 22.76
N ALA A 151 18.28 -24.13 22.59
CA ALA A 151 19.00 -23.72 21.40
C ALA A 151 20.29 -24.56 21.20
N LEU A 152 21.10 -24.74 22.24
CA LEU A 152 22.32 -25.57 22.17
C LEU A 152 22.01 -27.05 21.96
N ALA A 153 20.94 -27.58 22.59
CA ALA A 153 20.53 -28.97 22.38
C ALA A 153 20.08 -29.23 20.94
N ALA A 154 19.37 -28.27 20.33
CA ALA A 154 18.96 -28.36 18.93
C ALA A 154 20.15 -28.30 17.95
N LEU A 155 21.32 -27.84 18.40
CA LEU A 155 22.54 -27.75 17.59
C LEU A 155 23.48 -28.95 17.80
N ASP A 156 23.26 -29.79 18.82
CA ASP A 156 24.17 -30.87 19.21
C ASP A 156 24.45 -31.86 18.06
N ASP A 157 23.44 -32.13 17.22
CA ASP A 157 23.57 -33.04 16.09
C ASP A 157 24.13 -32.36 14.82
N HIS A 158 24.20 -31.02 14.81
CA HIS A 158 24.42 -30.25 13.57
C HIS A 158 25.62 -29.31 13.63
N TRP A 159 26.42 -29.40 14.70
CA TRP A 159 27.61 -28.60 14.88
C TRP A 159 28.64 -28.75 13.75
N ALA A 160 28.87 -29.98 13.27
CA ALA A 160 29.86 -30.25 12.20
C ALA A 160 29.48 -29.61 10.87
N LEU A 161 28.18 -29.63 10.57
CA LEU A 161 27.61 -28.96 9.42
C LEU A 161 27.72 -27.44 9.54
N LEU A 162 27.35 -26.89 10.69
CA LEU A 162 27.36 -25.45 10.92
C LEU A 162 28.74 -24.83 10.89
N ALA A 163 29.70 -25.57 11.43
CA ALA A 163 31.12 -25.29 11.32
C ALA A 163 31.56 -25.02 9.86
N SER A 164 31.02 -25.79 8.91
CA SER A 164 31.33 -25.65 7.48
C SER A 164 30.72 -24.40 6.83
N MET A 165 29.77 -23.74 7.50
CA MET A 165 29.04 -22.55 7.05
C MET A 165 29.43 -21.26 7.80
N SER A 166 30.43 -21.34 8.68
CA SER A 166 30.75 -20.35 9.72
C SER A 166 31.05 -18.91 9.22
N ASP A 167 31.39 -18.75 7.94
CA ASP A 167 31.61 -17.46 7.28
C ASP A 167 30.32 -16.71 6.88
N ALA A 168 29.13 -17.29 7.10
CA ALA A 168 27.85 -16.69 6.71
C ALA A 168 27.02 -16.22 7.93
N PRO A 169 27.14 -14.94 8.36
CA PRO A 169 26.29 -14.33 9.39
C PRO A 169 24.78 -14.54 9.17
N VAL A 170 24.37 -14.66 7.90
CA VAL A 170 22.98 -14.85 7.46
C VAL A 170 22.47 -16.28 7.73
N ALA A 171 23.32 -17.31 7.61
CA ALA A 171 22.93 -18.68 7.94
C ALA A 171 22.76 -18.83 9.46
N CYS A 172 23.69 -18.26 10.23
CA CYS A 172 23.53 -18.16 11.69
C CYS A 172 22.24 -17.42 12.07
N HIS A 173 21.91 -16.31 11.38
CA HIS A 173 20.68 -15.55 11.61
C HIS A 173 19.40 -16.37 11.37
N ALA A 174 19.32 -17.08 10.24
CA ALA A 174 18.17 -17.93 9.92
C ALA A 174 17.99 -19.05 10.96
N LEU A 175 19.10 -19.64 11.41
CA LEU A 175 19.09 -20.74 12.37
C LEU A 175 18.76 -20.30 13.79
N LEU A 176 19.29 -19.15 14.23
CA LEU A 176 18.97 -18.55 15.53
C LEU A 176 17.49 -18.16 15.63
N ARG A 177 16.90 -17.71 14.51
CA ARG A 177 15.47 -17.38 14.43
C ARG A 177 14.60 -18.64 14.45
N ILE A 178 14.97 -19.68 13.70
CA ILE A 178 14.23 -20.96 13.67
C ILE A 178 14.31 -21.68 15.02
N ALA A 179 15.47 -21.67 15.68
CA ALA A 179 15.65 -22.22 17.02
C ALA A 179 14.83 -21.46 18.10
N ARG A 180 14.53 -20.18 17.87
CA ARG A 180 13.68 -19.35 18.74
C ARG A 180 12.19 -19.66 18.57
N GLU A 181 11.75 -20.09 17.39
CA GLU A 181 10.33 -20.16 17.02
C GLU A 181 9.75 -21.60 16.95
N ASP A 182 10.51 -22.64 16.56
CA ASP A 182 9.97 -24.02 16.43
C ASP A 182 11.07 -25.12 16.31
N GLY A 183 11.36 -25.85 17.40
CA GLY A 183 12.43 -26.87 17.47
C GLY A 183 12.37 -28.01 16.41
N PRO A 184 11.19 -28.58 16.09
CA PRO A 184 11.03 -29.56 15.02
C PRO A 184 11.36 -29.05 13.60
N ARG A 185 11.16 -27.76 13.32
CA ARG A 185 11.51 -27.17 12.01
C ARG A 185 13.02 -26.97 11.86
N ALA A 186 13.73 -26.77 12.97
CA ALA A 186 15.19 -26.73 12.97
C ALA A 186 15.77 -28.06 12.49
N GLY A 187 15.29 -29.20 13.02
CA GLY A 187 15.77 -30.54 12.63
C GLY A 187 15.60 -30.87 11.14
N ALA A 188 14.49 -30.45 10.52
CA ALA A 188 14.24 -30.67 9.09
C ALA A 188 15.16 -29.83 8.19
N LEU A 189 15.49 -28.60 8.61
CA LEU A 189 16.43 -27.74 7.89
C LEU A 189 17.88 -28.28 8.01
N PHE A 190 18.24 -28.82 9.16
CA PHE A 190 19.57 -29.37 9.39
C PHE A 190 19.82 -30.68 8.65
N ALA A 191 18.85 -31.60 8.59
CA ALA A 191 18.96 -32.83 7.81
C ALA A 191 19.21 -32.54 6.30
N TRP A 192 18.63 -31.46 5.78
CA TRP A 192 18.85 -31.02 4.40
C TRP A 192 20.24 -30.41 4.19
N LEU A 193 20.72 -29.59 5.13
CA LEU A 193 22.06 -29.00 5.06
C LEU A 193 23.17 -30.09 5.14
N GLU A 194 22.95 -31.16 5.93
CA GLU A 194 23.85 -32.33 5.99
C GLU A 194 23.91 -33.04 4.63
N GLU A 195 22.75 -33.29 4.01
CA GLU A 195 22.67 -33.89 2.68
C GLU A 195 23.29 -32.99 1.59
N ALA A 196 23.16 -31.66 1.68
CA ALA A 196 23.78 -30.72 0.75
C ALA A 196 25.32 -30.68 0.86
N THR A 197 25.84 -30.88 2.07
CA THR A 197 27.29 -30.82 2.36
C THR A 197 27.99 -32.12 1.99
N GLU A 198 27.36 -33.27 2.23
CA GLU A 198 27.86 -34.59 1.82
C GLU A 198 27.91 -34.76 0.29
N THR A 199 27.14 -33.95 -0.45
CA THR A 199 26.97 -34.10 -1.89
C THR A 199 27.76 -33.09 -2.73
N GLY A 200 28.54 -32.24 -2.06
CA GLY A 200 29.47 -31.30 -2.71
C GLY A 200 28.79 -30.16 -3.46
N ALA A 201 27.57 -29.76 -3.05
CA ALA A 201 26.84 -28.66 -3.68
C ALA A 201 27.62 -27.33 -3.58
N PRO A 202 27.69 -26.51 -4.64
CA PRO A 202 28.39 -25.23 -4.57
C PRO A 202 27.66 -24.23 -3.68
N ARG A 203 28.44 -23.34 -3.04
CA ARG A 203 28.00 -22.27 -2.14
C ARG A 203 26.78 -21.52 -2.73
N CYS A 204 25.65 -21.65 -2.04
CA CYS A 204 24.39 -20.98 -2.37
C CYS A 204 24.56 -19.44 -2.39
N ASP A 205 23.94 -18.76 -3.35
CA ASP A 205 23.87 -17.30 -3.36
C ASP A 205 23.11 -16.80 -2.11
N ARG A 206 23.85 -16.06 -1.28
CA ARG A 206 23.52 -15.60 0.07
C ARG A 206 22.25 -14.75 0.14
N ARG A 207 21.89 -14.04 -0.93
CA ARG A 207 20.72 -13.12 -0.96
C ARG A 207 19.47 -13.84 -1.48
N ALA A 208 19.61 -14.66 -2.52
CA ALA A 208 18.53 -15.40 -3.14
C ALA A 208 17.82 -16.40 -2.19
N PHE A 209 18.55 -17.03 -1.27
CA PHE A 209 17.95 -17.96 -0.29
C PHE A 209 17.02 -17.25 0.71
N VAL A 210 17.39 -16.03 1.15
CA VAL A 210 16.60 -15.23 2.11
C VAL A 210 15.33 -14.69 1.45
N ASP A 211 15.42 -14.27 0.19
CA ASP A 211 14.29 -13.70 -0.55
C ASP A 211 13.27 -14.76 -1.02
N ALA A 212 13.69 -16.02 -1.13
CA ALA A 212 12.84 -17.15 -1.51
C ALA A 212 12.01 -17.73 -0.35
N PHE A 213 12.41 -17.50 0.91
CA PHE A 213 11.72 -17.97 2.12
C PHE A 213 11.32 -16.80 3.06
N PRO A 214 10.29 -16.00 2.73
CA PRO A 214 9.80 -14.96 3.63
C PRO A 214 9.08 -15.60 4.83
N LEU A 215 9.79 -15.73 5.96
CA LEU A 215 9.28 -16.35 7.20
C LEU A 215 8.48 -15.39 8.11
N SER A 216 7.71 -14.43 7.57
CA SER A 216 6.88 -13.56 8.41
C SER A 216 5.71 -14.34 9.03
N VAL A 217 5.82 -14.70 10.31
CA VAL A 217 4.71 -15.13 11.16
C VAL A 217 4.59 -14.12 12.31
N GLU A 218 3.42 -13.50 12.47
CA GLU A 218 3.13 -12.67 13.64
C GLU A 218 3.07 -13.55 14.90
N PRO A 219 3.59 -13.08 16.06
CA PRO A 219 3.53 -13.86 17.29
C PRO A 219 2.07 -14.01 17.75
N ALA A 220 1.63 -15.26 17.91
CA ALA A 220 0.35 -15.57 18.54
C ALA A 220 0.38 -15.14 20.01
N SER A 221 -0.35 -14.07 20.33
CA SER A 221 -0.43 -13.50 21.67
C SER A 221 -1.56 -14.18 22.48
N SER A 222 -1.43 -15.49 22.78
CA SER A 222 -2.07 -16.19 23.91
C SER A 222 -1.83 -17.71 23.88
N PRO A 223 -1.89 -18.43 25.02
CA PRO A 223 -1.70 -19.88 25.06
C PRO A 223 -2.94 -20.60 24.49
N VAL A 224 -2.81 -21.21 23.30
CA VAL A 224 -3.91 -21.89 22.59
C VAL A 224 -3.93 -23.39 22.90
N SER A 225 -5.11 -23.88 23.31
CA SER A 225 -5.44 -25.30 23.38
C SER A 225 -5.70 -25.87 21.98
N VAL A 226 -5.23 -27.10 21.75
CA VAL A 226 -5.31 -27.85 20.48
C VAL A 226 -6.75 -28.06 19.99
N ARG A 227 -7.09 -27.55 18.80
CA ARG A 227 -8.18 -28.02 17.91
C ARG A 227 -7.77 -27.93 16.42
N ALA A 228 -8.39 -28.81 15.62
CA ALA A 228 -8.07 -29.29 14.26
C ALA A 228 -7.81 -28.24 13.15
N PRO A 229 -7.13 -28.61 12.03
CA PRO A 229 -6.60 -27.67 11.04
C PRO A 229 -7.67 -27.09 10.10
N HIS A 230 -7.69 -25.76 9.97
CA HIS A 230 -8.39 -25.01 8.93
C HIS A 230 -7.62 -25.06 7.58
N PRO A 231 -8.29 -24.84 6.43
CA PRO A 231 -7.63 -24.82 5.13
C PRO A 231 -6.65 -23.63 5.01
N ALA A 232 -5.52 -23.87 4.34
CA ALA A 232 -4.38 -22.96 4.25
C ALA A 232 -4.73 -21.58 3.66
N PRO A 233 -4.07 -20.49 4.11
CA PRO A 233 -4.26 -19.16 3.55
C PRO A 233 -3.71 -19.06 2.12
N LYS A 234 -4.35 -18.22 1.30
CA LYS A 234 -3.96 -17.83 -0.09
C LYS A 234 -2.47 -17.49 -0.28
N GLN A 235 -1.76 -17.11 0.77
CA GLN A 235 -0.34 -16.71 0.74
C GLN A 235 0.63 -17.85 0.42
N GLN A 236 0.26 -19.13 0.61
CA GLN A 236 1.16 -20.25 0.27
C GLN A 236 1.26 -20.53 -1.23
N LEU A 237 0.25 -20.17 -2.04
CA LEU A 237 0.24 -20.41 -3.49
C LEU A 237 1.09 -19.40 -4.28
N THR A 238 1.32 -18.20 -3.73
CA THR A 238 2.16 -17.17 -4.36
C THR A 238 3.66 -17.46 -4.33
N ALA A 239 4.11 -18.46 -3.56
CA ALA A 239 5.52 -18.85 -3.48
C ALA A 239 5.94 -19.91 -4.53
N LEU A 240 4.98 -20.62 -5.13
CA LEU A 240 5.22 -21.72 -6.07
C LEU A 240 5.99 -21.31 -7.35
N PRO A 241 5.70 -20.17 -8.01
CA PRO A 241 6.46 -19.74 -9.18
C PRO A 241 7.93 -19.46 -8.85
N LYS A 242 8.20 -18.83 -7.70
CA LYS A 242 9.57 -18.54 -7.22
C LYS A 242 10.33 -19.81 -6.88
N LEU A 243 9.67 -20.75 -6.22
CA LEU A 243 10.21 -22.08 -5.95
C LEU A 243 10.50 -22.85 -7.25
N ALA A 244 9.62 -22.79 -8.25
CA ALA A 244 9.81 -23.44 -9.54
C ALA A 244 10.98 -22.85 -10.34
N THR A 245 11.11 -21.52 -10.36
CA THR A 245 12.26 -20.81 -10.97
C THR A 245 13.57 -21.19 -10.28
N TRP A 246 13.59 -21.22 -8.94
CA TRP A 246 14.77 -21.63 -8.17
C TRP A 246 15.12 -23.10 -8.40
N LEU A 247 14.14 -24.01 -8.34
CA LEU A 247 14.31 -25.45 -8.62
C LEU A 247 14.85 -25.71 -10.04
N GLY A 248 14.42 -24.91 -11.02
CA GLY A 248 14.90 -24.97 -12.41
C GLY A 248 16.37 -24.58 -12.57
N GLN A 249 16.91 -23.77 -11.65
CA GLN A 249 18.32 -23.37 -11.60
C GLN A 249 19.19 -24.37 -10.82
N GLN A 250 18.59 -25.31 -10.09
CA GLN A 250 19.32 -26.34 -9.35
C GLN A 250 19.56 -27.58 -10.21
N ASP A 251 20.62 -28.32 -9.91
CA ASP A 251 20.91 -29.61 -10.55
C ASP A 251 19.84 -30.67 -10.24
N ALA A 252 19.85 -31.76 -11.01
CA ALA A 252 18.83 -32.81 -10.94
C ALA A 252 18.74 -33.54 -9.58
N ARG A 253 19.78 -33.47 -8.74
CA ARG A 253 19.80 -34.07 -7.39
C ARG A 253 19.23 -33.08 -6.38
N THR A 254 19.69 -31.83 -6.38
CA THR A 254 19.21 -30.74 -5.51
C THR A 254 17.74 -30.42 -5.74
N ARG A 255 17.31 -30.42 -7.02
CA ARG A 255 15.91 -30.29 -7.42
C ARG A 255 15.04 -31.42 -6.84
N ARG A 256 15.56 -32.64 -6.77
CA ARG A 256 14.86 -33.83 -6.27
C ARG A 256 14.70 -33.79 -4.75
N ALA A 257 15.73 -33.39 -4.01
CA ALA A 257 15.68 -33.23 -2.56
C ALA A 257 14.69 -32.12 -2.14
N ALA A 258 14.72 -30.98 -2.82
CA ALA A 258 13.82 -29.86 -2.53
C ALA A 258 12.35 -30.16 -2.90
N LEU A 259 12.09 -30.90 -3.98
CA LEU A 259 10.75 -31.39 -4.29
C LEU A 259 10.25 -32.40 -3.26
N SER A 260 11.09 -33.32 -2.79
CA SER A 260 10.74 -34.25 -1.69
C SER A 260 10.36 -33.51 -0.40
N LEU A 261 11.05 -32.41 -0.09
CA LEU A 261 10.77 -31.54 1.07
C LEU A 261 9.38 -30.86 0.99
N VAL A 262 8.99 -30.40 -0.20
CA VAL A 262 7.67 -29.79 -0.50
C VAL A 262 6.57 -30.85 -0.48
N THR A 263 6.90 -32.08 -0.89
CA THR A 263 5.98 -33.21 -0.93
C THR A 263 5.72 -33.78 0.48
N ALA A 264 6.71 -33.71 1.38
CA ALA A 264 6.57 -34.13 2.78
C ALA A 264 5.81 -33.12 3.66
N SER A 265 5.61 -31.88 3.19
CA SER A 265 5.05 -30.76 3.98
C SER A 265 3.68 -30.24 3.49
N ALA A 266 3.08 -30.82 2.44
CA ALA A 266 1.79 -30.42 1.87
C ALA A 266 0.77 -31.58 1.75
N PRO A 267 -0.57 -31.34 1.74
CA PRO A 267 -1.58 -32.41 1.64
C PRO A 267 -1.58 -33.07 0.23
N LEU A 268 -1.48 -34.40 0.18
CA LEU A 268 -0.75 -35.19 -0.83
C LEU A 268 -1.51 -35.74 -2.08
N GLY A 269 -2.65 -35.21 -2.49
CA GLY A 269 -3.37 -35.74 -3.66
C GLY A 269 -2.78 -35.33 -5.03
N ARG A 270 -2.62 -34.02 -5.24
CA ARG A 270 -2.38 -33.43 -6.56
C ARG A 270 -0.91 -33.36 -6.99
N LEU A 271 0.02 -33.33 -6.04
CA LEU A 271 1.46 -33.30 -6.35
C LEU A 271 1.95 -34.64 -6.92
N ARG A 272 1.33 -35.74 -6.52
CA ARG A 272 1.65 -37.09 -7.02
C ARG A 272 1.33 -37.25 -8.50
N GLU A 273 0.25 -36.64 -8.97
CA GLU A 273 -0.16 -36.62 -10.39
C GLU A 273 0.84 -35.84 -11.26
N TRP A 274 1.41 -34.75 -10.73
CA TRP A 274 2.46 -33.98 -11.40
C TRP A 274 3.78 -34.76 -11.49
N THR A 275 4.19 -35.45 -10.42
CA THR A 275 5.42 -36.27 -10.45
C THR A 275 5.36 -37.35 -11.53
N VAL A 276 4.20 -38.03 -11.66
CA VAL A 276 3.98 -39.05 -12.71
C VAL A 276 4.06 -38.45 -14.11
N ALA A 277 3.47 -37.26 -14.33
CA ALA A 277 3.53 -36.57 -15.61
C ALA A 277 4.98 -36.17 -16.01
N TRP A 278 5.79 -35.75 -15.03
CA TRP A 278 7.20 -35.42 -15.24
C TRP A 278 8.07 -36.63 -15.58
N GLU A 279 7.82 -37.78 -14.94
CA GLU A 279 8.51 -39.04 -15.24
C GLU A 279 8.20 -39.55 -16.65
N GLU A 280 6.94 -39.44 -17.10
CA GLU A 280 6.55 -39.79 -18.47
C GLU A 280 7.22 -38.89 -19.52
N LEU A 281 7.33 -37.58 -19.27
CA LEU A 281 8.05 -36.65 -20.15
C LEU A 281 9.55 -36.97 -20.24
N ALA A 282 10.18 -37.25 -19.09
CA ALA A 282 11.60 -37.63 -19.05
C ALA A 282 11.87 -38.95 -19.77
N SER A 283 10.94 -39.92 -19.67
CA SER A 283 11.03 -41.20 -20.39
C SER A 283 10.91 -41.02 -21.91
N LEU A 284 10.00 -40.16 -22.37
CA LEU A 284 9.84 -39.82 -23.80
C LEU A 284 11.08 -39.10 -24.36
N ASP A 285 11.69 -38.20 -23.59
CA ASP A 285 12.96 -37.55 -23.94
C ASP A 285 14.10 -38.58 -24.04
N ALA A 286 14.22 -39.47 -23.05
CA ALA A 286 15.24 -40.53 -23.07
C ALA A 286 15.05 -41.54 -24.22
N ALA A 287 13.81 -41.79 -24.66
CA ALA A 287 13.52 -42.63 -25.82
C ALA A 287 13.86 -41.91 -27.13
N ALA A 288 13.60 -40.60 -27.22
CA ALA A 288 13.96 -39.76 -28.34
C ALA A 288 15.49 -39.71 -28.54
N ARG A 289 16.25 -39.53 -27.45
CA ARG A 289 17.72 -39.48 -27.46
C ARG A 289 18.40 -40.77 -27.93
N ARG A 290 17.72 -41.93 -27.82
CA ARG A 290 18.26 -43.23 -28.24
C ARG A 290 18.11 -43.50 -29.74
N ARG A 291 17.39 -42.67 -30.48
CA ARG A 291 17.23 -42.81 -31.93
C ARG A 291 18.27 -41.95 -32.65
N LYS A 292 18.94 -42.57 -33.63
CA LYS A 292 20.02 -41.93 -34.40
C LYS A 292 19.52 -40.82 -35.33
N GLU A 293 18.24 -40.87 -35.71
CA GLU A 293 17.50 -39.80 -36.36
C GLU A 293 16.13 -39.67 -35.69
N TRP A 294 15.79 -38.46 -35.23
CA TRP A 294 14.52 -38.22 -34.55
C TRP A 294 13.43 -37.84 -35.55
N ARG A 295 12.42 -38.71 -35.68
CA ARG A 295 11.12 -38.40 -36.29
C ARG A 295 10.03 -38.79 -35.29
N PRO A 296 9.14 -37.87 -34.89
CA PRO A 296 8.05 -38.21 -33.99
C PRO A 296 7.08 -39.12 -34.76
N ASP A 297 7.06 -40.40 -34.38
CA ASP A 297 6.13 -41.36 -34.95
C ASP A 297 4.76 -41.26 -34.27
N ALA A 298 3.74 -41.85 -34.89
CA ALA A 298 2.38 -41.82 -34.36
C ALA A 298 2.27 -42.31 -32.89
N PRO A 299 3.04 -43.32 -32.44
CA PRO A 299 3.09 -43.71 -31.02
C PRO A 299 3.57 -42.61 -30.06
N ILE A 300 4.65 -41.89 -30.39
CA ILE A 300 5.17 -40.81 -29.54
C ILE A 300 4.21 -39.62 -29.52
N ILE A 301 3.62 -39.27 -30.66
CA ILE A 301 2.62 -38.20 -30.76
C ILE A 301 1.35 -38.57 -29.96
N GLY A 302 0.94 -39.84 -29.98
CA GLY A 302 -0.18 -40.34 -29.18
C GLY A 302 0.06 -40.22 -27.68
N LYS A 303 1.26 -40.55 -27.20
CA LYS A 303 1.63 -40.41 -25.77
C LYS A 303 1.66 -38.96 -25.31
N LEU A 304 2.17 -38.04 -26.13
CA LEU A 304 2.17 -36.61 -25.81
C LEU A 304 0.76 -36.00 -25.76
N ARG A 305 -0.17 -36.46 -26.61
CA ARG A 305 -1.59 -36.06 -26.54
C ARG A 305 -2.27 -36.62 -25.29
N ALA A 306 -2.08 -37.90 -24.99
CA ALA A 306 -2.64 -38.52 -23.79
C ALA A 306 -2.12 -37.87 -22.49
N LEU A 307 -0.85 -37.47 -22.46
CA LEU A 307 -0.27 -36.73 -21.36
C LEU A 307 -0.90 -35.33 -21.22
N LYS A 308 -1.06 -34.60 -22.33
CA LYS A 308 -1.75 -33.29 -22.35
C LYS A 308 -3.14 -33.37 -21.74
N ASP A 309 -3.90 -34.41 -22.08
CA ASP A 309 -5.27 -34.58 -21.62
C ASP A 309 -5.36 -35.06 -20.14
N ARG A 310 -4.23 -35.51 -19.56
CA ARG A 310 -4.08 -35.91 -18.15
C ARG A 310 -3.45 -34.86 -17.24
N LEU A 311 -2.87 -33.80 -17.80
CA LEU A 311 -2.35 -32.68 -17.02
C LEU A 311 -3.53 -31.97 -16.32
N PRO A 312 -3.49 -31.77 -14.99
CA PRO A 312 -4.57 -31.08 -14.31
C PRO A 312 -4.67 -29.61 -14.77
N PRO A 313 -5.87 -29.04 -14.95
CA PRO A 313 -6.00 -27.62 -15.27
C PRO A 313 -5.68 -26.75 -14.03
N PRO A 314 -5.05 -25.56 -14.20
CA PRO A 314 -4.51 -24.97 -15.42
C PRO A 314 -2.99 -25.16 -15.51
N CYS A 315 -2.52 -25.91 -16.50
CA CYS A 315 -1.15 -25.84 -16.95
C CYS A 315 -1.01 -24.57 -17.81
N ASP A 316 -0.28 -23.59 -17.30
CA ASP A 316 0.12 -22.42 -18.08
C ASP A 316 1.12 -22.86 -19.18
N LEU A 317 0.76 -22.60 -20.42
CA LEU A 317 1.57 -22.92 -21.60
C LEU A 317 2.94 -22.24 -21.53
N GLU A 318 3.04 -21.11 -20.83
CA GLU A 318 4.27 -20.36 -20.57
C GLU A 318 5.24 -21.14 -19.66
N ALA A 319 4.71 -21.82 -18.63
CA ALA A 319 5.49 -22.69 -17.74
C ALA A 319 5.99 -23.96 -18.47
N PHE A 320 5.18 -24.50 -19.38
CA PHE A 320 5.56 -25.65 -20.22
C PHE A 320 6.70 -25.28 -21.20
N VAL A 321 6.62 -24.11 -21.85
CA VAL A 321 7.66 -23.63 -22.76
C VAL A 321 8.94 -23.26 -21.99
N GLY A 322 8.82 -22.68 -20.80
CA GLY A 322 9.95 -22.44 -19.90
C GLY A 322 10.69 -23.73 -19.53
N ALA A 323 9.97 -24.82 -19.32
CA ALA A 323 10.57 -26.12 -19.06
C ALA A 323 11.29 -26.73 -20.28
N VAL A 324 10.74 -26.56 -21.49
CA VAL A 324 11.40 -27.02 -22.73
C VAL A 324 12.68 -26.21 -23.01
N ARG A 325 12.69 -24.91 -22.68
CA ARG A 325 13.86 -24.03 -22.79
C ARG A 325 15.03 -24.48 -21.90
N VAL A 326 14.72 -25.00 -20.71
CA VAL A 326 15.70 -25.55 -19.77
C VAL A 326 16.28 -26.90 -20.25
N LEU A 327 15.61 -27.61 -21.16
CA LEU A 327 16.04 -28.93 -21.66
C LEU A 327 17.00 -28.85 -22.87
N SER A 328 17.09 -27.72 -23.58
CA SER A 328 17.76 -27.62 -24.90
C SER A 328 19.20 -27.09 -24.90
N ASP A 329 19.88 -27.08 -23.76
CA ASP A 329 21.02 -26.19 -23.52
C ASP A 329 22.39 -26.61 -24.11
N SER A 330 22.46 -27.29 -25.26
CA SER A 330 23.79 -27.47 -25.92
C SER A 330 23.88 -27.92 -27.38
N ARG A 331 22.80 -28.13 -28.14
CA ARG A 331 22.91 -28.50 -29.58
C ARG A 331 21.83 -27.87 -30.47
N TRP A 332 21.79 -26.55 -30.47
CA TRP A 332 20.76 -25.76 -31.17
C TRP A 332 20.69 -26.00 -32.68
N SER A 333 21.81 -26.28 -33.35
CA SER A 333 21.85 -26.49 -34.80
C SER A 333 21.03 -27.70 -35.29
N GLU A 334 20.72 -28.66 -34.40
CA GLU A 334 19.99 -29.89 -34.72
C GLU A 334 18.46 -29.76 -34.49
N VAL A 335 18.01 -28.75 -33.72
CA VAL A 335 16.59 -28.58 -33.32
C VAL A 335 15.88 -27.49 -34.15
N VAL A 336 16.65 -26.61 -34.80
CA VAL A 336 16.13 -25.45 -35.56
C VAL A 336 15.28 -25.86 -36.76
N ASP A 337 15.73 -26.84 -37.56
CA ASP A 337 15.00 -27.26 -38.77
C ASP A 337 13.63 -27.93 -38.45
N PRO A 338 13.50 -28.79 -37.42
CA PRO A 338 12.20 -29.25 -36.92
C PRO A 338 11.31 -28.13 -36.37
N LEU A 339 11.87 -27.15 -35.66
CA LEU A 339 11.12 -26.03 -35.09
C LEU A 339 10.54 -25.14 -36.20
N VAL A 340 11.32 -24.85 -37.24
CA VAL A 340 10.91 -24.07 -38.43
C VAL A 340 9.79 -24.78 -39.19
N ARG A 341 9.87 -26.12 -39.36
CA ARG A 341 8.78 -26.91 -39.98
C ARG A 341 7.52 -26.97 -39.12
N THR A 342 7.68 -26.96 -37.79
CA THR A 342 6.57 -26.92 -36.83
C THR A 342 5.88 -25.55 -36.84
N LEU A 343 6.63 -24.46 -36.99
CA LEU A 343 6.07 -23.11 -37.13
C LEU A 343 5.22 -22.95 -38.40
N ALA A 344 5.52 -23.70 -39.46
CA ALA A 344 4.74 -23.67 -40.70
C ALA A 344 3.27 -24.12 -40.50
N VAL A 345 2.99 -24.94 -39.48
CA VAL A 345 1.66 -25.52 -39.20
C VAL A 345 0.91 -24.87 -38.03
N VAL A 346 1.50 -23.92 -37.29
CA VAL A 346 0.88 -23.21 -36.13
C VAL A 346 0.00 -22.05 -36.60
N PRO A 347 -1.24 -21.81 -36.11
CA PRO A 347 -2.09 -20.71 -36.61
C PRO A 347 -1.47 -19.30 -36.49
N ALA A 348 -1.80 -18.39 -37.42
CA ALA A 348 -1.16 -17.09 -37.62
C ALA A 348 -0.98 -16.19 -36.38
N PRO A 349 -1.94 -16.08 -35.42
CA PRO A 349 -1.79 -15.19 -34.27
C PRO A 349 -0.69 -15.62 -33.27
N ALA A 350 -0.46 -16.94 -33.16
CA ALA A 350 0.56 -17.49 -32.26
C ALA A 350 1.97 -17.44 -32.90
N ARG A 351 2.04 -17.34 -34.23
CA ARG A 351 3.30 -17.29 -35.00
C ARG A 351 4.04 -15.94 -34.85
N ALA A 352 3.32 -14.82 -34.72
CA ALA A 352 3.91 -13.49 -34.56
C ALA A 352 4.67 -13.31 -33.23
N ARG A 353 4.08 -13.77 -32.12
CA ARG A 353 4.76 -13.81 -30.81
C ARG A 353 5.92 -14.80 -30.79
N TYR A 354 5.80 -15.89 -31.53
CA TYR A 354 6.90 -16.83 -31.72
C TYR A 354 8.08 -16.21 -32.47
N LEU A 355 7.83 -15.30 -33.42
CA LEU A 355 8.85 -14.59 -34.20
C LEU A 355 9.55 -13.48 -33.39
N GLU A 356 8.83 -12.77 -32.52
CA GLU A 356 9.43 -11.84 -31.53
C GLU A 356 10.39 -12.62 -30.61
N TYR A 357 9.95 -13.80 -30.13
CA TYR A 357 10.79 -14.71 -29.34
C TYR A 357 11.97 -15.30 -30.15
N TRP A 358 11.78 -15.58 -31.44
CA TRP A 358 12.83 -16.08 -32.34
C TRP A 358 13.91 -15.01 -32.60
N ALA A 359 13.51 -13.75 -32.76
CA ALA A 359 14.43 -12.62 -32.91
C ALA A 359 15.26 -12.41 -31.64
N GLU A 360 14.67 -12.61 -30.46
CA GLU A 360 15.41 -12.61 -29.20
C GLU A 360 16.41 -13.77 -29.12
N ILE A 361 16.02 -14.98 -29.53
CA ILE A 361 16.84 -16.21 -29.47
C ILE A 361 17.99 -16.19 -30.49
N VAL A 362 17.76 -15.69 -31.71
CA VAL A 362 18.80 -15.59 -32.75
C VAL A 362 19.91 -14.62 -32.36
N ARG A 363 19.60 -13.62 -31.52
CA ARG A 363 20.54 -12.65 -30.93
C ARG A 363 21.68 -13.33 -30.16
N ASP A 364 21.39 -14.49 -29.55
CA ASP A 364 22.30 -15.22 -28.67
C ASP A 364 22.89 -16.50 -29.31
N ALA A 365 22.60 -16.75 -30.60
CA ALA A 365 23.03 -17.96 -31.30
C ALA A 365 24.56 -18.00 -31.55
N ASP A 366 25.13 -19.21 -31.67
CA ASP A 366 26.56 -19.41 -31.94
C ASP A 366 26.93 -19.15 -33.41
N GLU A 367 28.23 -19.02 -33.68
CA GLU A 367 28.76 -18.61 -34.99
C GLU A 367 28.29 -19.50 -36.17
N PRO A 368 28.20 -20.84 -36.05
CA PRO A 368 27.63 -21.70 -37.09
C PRO A 368 26.15 -21.45 -37.36
N ALA A 369 25.34 -21.17 -36.32
CA ALA A 369 23.94 -20.79 -36.47
C ALA A 369 23.80 -19.39 -37.09
N ARG A 370 24.68 -18.45 -36.73
CA ARG A 370 24.73 -17.08 -37.31
C ARG A 370 24.94 -17.08 -38.81
N ARG A 371 25.82 -17.95 -39.33
CA ARG A 371 26.12 -18.06 -40.76
C ARG A 371 24.94 -18.53 -41.62
N ARG A 372 23.91 -19.13 -41.00
CA ARG A 372 22.69 -19.59 -41.71
C ARG A 372 21.55 -18.56 -41.68
N ILE A 373 21.64 -17.54 -40.82
CA ILE A 373 20.63 -16.46 -40.68
C ILE A 373 20.26 -15.80 -42.02
N PRO A 374 21.21 -15.49 -42.94
CA PRO A 374 20.86 -14.87 -44.22
C PRO A 374 19.98 -15.76 -45.11
N ALA A 375 20.22 -17.07 -45.13
CA ALA A 375 19.40 -18.03 -45.89
C ALA A 375 17.98 -18.15 -45.28
N TYR A 376 17.86 -18.07 -43.96
CA TYR A 376 16.57 -18.08 -43.26
C TYR A 376 15.78 -16.79 -43.45
N LEU A 377 16.44 -15.61 -43.43
CA LEU A 377 15.83 -14.32 -43.75
C LEU A 377 15.41 -14.23 -45.23
N ALA A 378 16.13 -14.88 -46.16
CA ALA A 378 15.74 -14.97 -47.56
C ALA A 378 14.48 -15.82 -47.78
N ALA A 379 14.38 -16.98 -47.10
CA ALA A 379 13.17 -17.80 -47.10
C ALA A 379 11.97 -17.04 -46.48
N PHE A 380 12.22 -16.24 -45.43
CA PHE A 380 11.22 -15.40 -44.79
C PHE A 380 10.75 -14.23 -45.68
N ARG A 381 11.65 -13.60 -46.44
CA ARG A 381 11.27 -12.56 -47.43
C ARG A 381 10.41 -13.12 -48.57
N GLY A 382 10.70 -14.33 -49.03
CA GLY A 382 9.84 -15.04 -50.00
C GLY A 382 8.42 -15.28 -49.48
N TRP A 383 8.27 -15.55 -48.18
CA TRP A 383 6.98 -15.67 -47.52
C TRP A 383 6.29 -14.31 -47.26
N ALA A 384 7.02 -13.30 -46.76
CA ALA A 384 6.48 -11.96 -46.50
C ALA A 384 5.96 -11.27 -47.78
N ALA A 385 6.57 -11.55 -48.94
CA ALA A 385 6.08 -11.09 -50.24
C ALA A 385 4.74 -11.73 -50.68
N THR A 386 4.28 -12.79 -50.00
CA THR A 386 3.00 -13.48 -50.31
C THR A 386 1.94 -13.36 -49.21
N ALA A 387 2.28 -12.75 -48.06
CA ALA A 387 1.35 -12.56 -46.93
C ALA A 387 0.64 -11.19 -47.02
N THR A 388 -0.69 -11.19 -47.15
CA THR A 388 -1.54 -10.00 -47.34
C THR A 388 -2.17 -9.43 -46.06
N GLU A 389 -1.83 -9.98 -44.88
CA GLU A 389 -2.22 -9.43 -43.58
C GLU A 389 -1.01 -8.89 -42.80
N LEU A 390 -1.26 -7.79 -42.08
CA LEU A 390 -0.34 -6.94 -41.31
C LEU A 390 0.84 -7.67 -40.63
N ALA A 391 1.96 -7.73 -41.35
CA ALA A 391 3.28 -7.71 -40.74
C ALA A 391 4.28 -7.07 -41.73
N PRO A 392 4.46 -5.73 -41.68
CA PRO A 392 5.82 -5.27 -41.92
C PRO A 392 6.37 -4.44 -40.75
N TRP A 393 5.63 -3.52 -40.15
CA TRP A 393 6.29 -2.38 -39.50
C TRP A 393 6.99 -2.67 -38.18
N ARG A 394 6.37 -3.40 -37.24
CA ARG A 394 6.95 -3.68 -35.90
C ARG A 394 8.12 -4.67 -35.96
N VAL A 395 8.00 -5.71 -36.79
CA VAL A 395 9.04 -6.72 -36.99
C VAL A 395 10.18 -6.18 -37.87
N LEU A 396 9.89 -5.38 -38.91
CA LEU A 396 10.94 -4.75 -39.70
C LEU A 396 11.67 -3.68 -38.90
N SER A 397 11.03 -2.88 -38.04
CA SER A 397 11.73 -1.88 -37.21
C SER A 397 12.63 -2.50 -36.14
N GLU A 398 12.21 -3.62 -35.55
CA GLU A 398 13.01 -4.35 -34.57
C GLU A 398 14.10 -5.23 -35.20
N LEU A 399 13.97 -5.60 -36.47
CA LEU A 399 15.05 -6.19 -37.27
C LEU A 399 15.97 -5.12 -37.90
N ASP A 400 15.51 -3.89 -38.12
CA ASP A 400 16.32 -2.81 -38.74
C ASP A 400 17.42 -2.33 -37.80
N HIS A 401 17.20 -2.30 -36.48
CA HIS A 401 18.24 -1.90 -35.53
C HIS A 401 19.40 -2.91 -35.47
N PRO A 402 19.17 -4.25 -35.37
CA PRO A 402 20.23 -5.24 -35.47
C PRO A 402 20.87 -5.33 -36.86
N VAL A 403 20.09 -5.25 -37.95
CA VAL A 403 20.63 -5.28 -39.32
C VAL A 403 21.55 -4.08 -39.61
N ARG A 404 21.24 -2.90 -39.04
CA ARG A 404 22.10 -1.71 -39.14
C ARG A 404 23.36 -1.80 -38.28
N THR A 405 23.32 -2.48 -37.14
CA THR A 405 24.50 -2.68 -36.28
C THR A 405 25.35 -3.89 -36.70
N TRP A 406 24.83 -4.79 -37.54
CA TRP A 406 25.52 -6.02 -37.99
C TRP A 406 26.13 -5.92 -39.40
N ALA A 407 25.96 -4.80 -40.11
CA ALA A 407 26.66 -4.52 -41.35
C ALA A 407 28.06 -3.93 -41.07
N SER A 408 29.09 -4.72 -41.35
CA SER A 408 30.49 -4.25 -41.45
C SER A 408 30.59 -3.05 -42.43
N PRO A 409 31.56 -2.13 -42.28
CA PRO A 409 31.70 -0.92 -43.12
C PRO A 409 32.03 -1.15 -44.60
N ASP A 410 31.94 -2.37 -45.14
CA ASP A 410 32.19 -2.60 -46.56
C ASP A 410 30.95 -2.20 -47.39
N GLU A 411 31.10 -1.06 -48.04
CA GLU A 411 30.12 -0.36 -48.86
C GLU A 411 29.55 -1.23 -49.98
N GLY A 412 28.22 -1.26 -50.11
CA GLY A 412 27.57 -1.81 -51.29
C GLY A 412 26.04 -1.84 -51.26
N LEU A 413 25.41 -1.86 -50.08
CA LEU A 413 23.97 -2.16 -49.98
C LEU A 413 23.06 -0.95 -49.63
N ILE A 414 23.62 0.20 -49.22
CA ILE A 414 22.82 1.31 -48.65
C ILE A 414 22.18 2.22 -49.72
N VAL A 415 22.60 2.17 -50.99
CA VAL A 415 22.12 3.12 -52.01
C VAL A 415 20.71 2.80 -52.54
N SER A 416 20.16 1.59 -52.32
CA SER A 416 18.84 1.23 -52.87
C SER A 416 17.65 1.51 -51.95
N LEU A 417 17.85 1.98 -50.70
CA LEU A 417 16.79 2.05 -49.67
C LEU A 417 16.29 3.46 -49.32
N ARG A 418 16.79 4.53 -49.95
CA ARG A 418 16.38 5.93 -49.67
C ARG A 418 15.15 6.43 -50.46
N GLY A 419 14.30 5.53 -50.94
CA GLY A 419 13.27 5.84 -51.95
C GLY A 419 11.91 6.36 -51.50
N ASP A 420 11.43 6.17 -50.25
CA ASP A 420 10.00 6.39 -49.96
C ASP A 420 9.69 7.36 -48.80
N GLY A 421 8.95 8.43 -49.14
CA GLY A 421 8.61 9.62 -48.33
C GLY A 421 7.65 9.42 -47.15
N VAL A 422 7.81 8.35 -46.38
CA VAL A 422 7.04 8.10 -45.14
C VAL A 422 7.77 8.67 -43.91
N LEU A 423 9.10 8.57 -43.87
CA LEU A 423 9.91 9.03 -42.74
C LEU A 423 10.00 10.56 -42.60
N GLN A 424 9.94 11.30 -43.70
CA GLN A 424 9.98 12.77 -43.66
C GLN A 424 8.73 13.40 -43.03
N ARG A 425 7.55 12.79 -43.19
CA ARG A 425 6.28 13.27 -42.59
C ARG A 425 6.22 13.01 -41.08
N PHE A 426 6.90 11.97 -40.62
CA PHE A 426 7.00 11.62 -39.20
C PHE A 426 7.82 12.66 -38.41
N PHE A 427 8.98 13.08 -38.92
CA PHE A 427 9.80 14.08 -38.25
C PHE A 427 9.18 15.49 -38.26
N ALA A 428 8.40 15.82 -39.30
CA ALA A 428 7.63 17.07 -39.33
C ALA A 428 6.49 17.10 -38.29
N THR A 429 5.92 15.94 -37.93
CA THR A 429 4.87 15.81 -36.92
C THR A 429 5.45 15.86 -35.50
N LEU A 430 6.64 15.32 -35.29
CA LEU A 430 7.36 15.35 -34.02
C LEU A 430 7.83 16.77 -33.64
N ALA A 431 8.25 17.56 -34.63
CA ALA A 431 8.63 18.95 -34.42
C ALA A 431 7.42 19.85 -34.06
N ALA A 432 6.20 19.47 -34.44
CA ALA A 432 4.98 20.20 -34.11
C ALA A 432 4.45 19.95 -32.68
N ALA A 433 4.93 18.89 -32.00
CA ALA A 433 4.44 18.47 -30.69
C ALA A 433 5.10 19.20 -29.48
N GLN A 434 5.97 20.17 -29.72
CA GLN A 434 6.78 20.80 -28.66
C GLN A 434 6.02 21.78 -27.75
N THR A 435 4.68 21.85 -27.79
CA THR A 435 3.91 22.86 -27.03
C THR A 435 2.68 22.36 -26.26
N ARG A 436 2.36 21.06 -26.13
CA ARG A 436 1.23 20.62 -25.26
C ARG A 436 1.39 19.27 -24.53
N ASP A 437 1.06 19.35 -23.24
CA ASP A 437 0.26 18.45 -22.39
C ASP A 437 0.78 17.16 -21.74
N ILE A 438 0.21 16.98 -20.53
CA ILE A 438 0.27 15.90 -19.53
C ILE A 438 -0.40 14.60 -20.04
N ASP A 439 -1.31 14.70 -21.01
CA ASP A 439 -2.05 13.57 -21.61
C ASP A 439 -1.13 12.54 -22.29
N LEU A 440 0.04 12.97 -22.76
CA LEU A 440 1.02 12.07 -23.38
C LEU A 440 1.70 11.17 -22.34
N LEU A 441 1.92 11.65 -21.12
CA LEU A 441 2.53 10.90 -20.02
C LEU A 441 1.56 9.84 -19.50
N GLU A 442 0.28 10.18 -19.40
CA GLU A 442 -0.75 9.25 -18.93
C GLU A 442 -1.04 8.15 -19.98
N THR A 443 -1.05 8.50 -21.27
CA THR A 443 -1.20 7.56 -22.40
C THR A 443 0.01 6.62 -22.52
N VAL A 444 1.22 7.12 -22.32
CA VAL A 444 2.45 6.32 -22.37
C VAL A 444 2.55 5.34 -21.19
N VAL A 445 2.13 5.73 -19.98
CA VAL A 445 2.18 4.85 -18.81
C VAL A 445 1.05 3.80 -18.82
N THR A 446 -0.16 4.16 -19.26
CA THR A 446 -1.25 3.18 -19.42
C THR A 446 -0.97 2.16 -20.52
N SER A 447 -0.29 2.55 -21.60
CA SER A 447 0.12 1.62 -22.68
C SER A 447 1.30 0.69 -22.33
N SER A 448 1.99 0.92 -21.21
CA SER A 448 3.18 0.17 -20.78
C SER A 448 2.91 -0.80 -19.62
N ARG A 449 1.63 -1.07 -19.30
CA ARG A 449 1.22 -2.06 -18.29
C ARG A 449 1.64 -3.47 -18.72
N GLY A 450 2.75 -3.95 -18.17
CA GLY A 450 3.23 -5.33 -18.36
C GLY A 450 4.75 -5.49 -18.48
N GLU A 451 5.52 -4.42 -18.64
CA GLU A 451 6.98 -4.51 -18.84
C GLU A 451 7.76 -3.66 -17.81
N PRO A 452 8.21 -4.27 -16.69
CA PRO A 452 8.92 -3.59 -15.61
C PRO A 452 10.22 -2.90 -16.05
N ARG A 453 10.93 -3.48 -17.02
CA ARG A 453 12.20 -2.95 -17.53
C ARG A 453 12.03 -1.68 -18.37
N LEU A 454 10.95 -1.59 -19.14
CA LEU A 454 10.63 -0.40 -19.93
C LEU A 454 10.23 0.78 -19.02
N LEU A 455 9.57 0.48 -17.90
CA LEU A 455 9.25 1.43 -16.84
C LEU A 455 10.51 1.90 -16.10
N ALA A 456 11.48 1.01 -15.83
CA ALA A 456 12.76 1.37 -15.22
C ALA A 456 13.66 2.20 -16.15
N GLU A 457 13.77 1.84 -17.43
CA GLU A 457 14.55 2.59 -18.43
C GLU A 457 13.90 3.95 -18.77
N ARG A 458 12.56 4.03 -18.75
CA ARG A 458 11.85 5.31 -18.96
C ARG A 458 11.77 6.16 -17.70
N ALA A 459 11.75 5.55 -16.51
CA ALA A 459 11.97 6.25 -15.24
C ALA A 459 13.39 6.80 -15.17
N ASP A 460 14.40 6.06 -15.67
CA ASP A 460 15.78 6.55 -15.81
C ASP A 460 15.86 7.71 -16.83
N ALA A 461 15.14 7.63 -17.94
CA ALA A 461 15.02 8.73 -18.90
C ALA A 461 14.29 9.98 -18.34
N LEU A 462 13.22 9.79 -17.57
CA LEU A 462 12.53 10.86 -16.83
C LEU A 462 13.40 11.42 -15.70
N SER A 463 14.29 10.61 -15.11
CA SER A 463 15.21 11.00 -14.04
C SER A 463 16.34 11.93 -14.50
N LYS A 464 16.51 12.08 -15.82
CA LYS A 464 17.48 12.95 -16.49
C LYS A 464 16.89 14.34 -16.84
N HIS A 465 15.63 14.60 -16.54
CA HIS A 465 14.96 15.90 -16.78
C HIS A 465 14.46 16.55 -15.46
N ASP A 466 14.55 17.88 -15.36
CA ASP A 466 14.05 18.66 -14.21
C ASP A 466 12.51 18.65 -14.16
N LEU A 467 11.93 17.97 -13.18
CA LEU A 467 10.47 17.90 -12.99
C LEU A 467 10.03 18.76 -11.78
N PRO A 468 9.01 19.62 -11.92
CA PRO A 468 8.46 20.40 -10.82
C PRO A 468 7.79 19.51 -9.74
N PRO A 469 7.68 19.98 -8.48
CA PRO A 469 7.18 19.20 -7.34
C PRO A 469 5.80 18.55 -7.54
N SER A 470 4.90 19.20 -8.29
CA SER A 470 3.58 18.67 -8.65
C SER A 470 3.67 17.38 -9.49
N ARG A 471 4.67 17.27 -10.38
CA ARG A 471 4.89 16.08 -11.22
C ARG A 471 5.57 14.93 -10.45
N LEU A 472 6.40 15.24 -9.45
CA LEU A 472 7.00 14.23 -8.57
C LEU A 472 5.95 13.59 -7.65
N LYS A 473 5.03 14.40 -7.12
CA LYS A 473 3.87 13.94 -6.34
C LYS A 473 2.96 13.04 -7.17
N HIS A 474 2.75 13.36 -8.46
CA HIS A 474 1.99 12.53 -9.38
C HIS A 474 2.70 11.20 -9.70
N ALA A 475 4.03 11.21 -9.88
CA ALA A 475 4.83 10.00 -10.07
C ALA A 475 4.84 9.07 -8.83
N LEU A 476 4.88 9.65 -7.62
CA LEU A 476 4.74 8.92 -6.35
C LEU A 476 3.35 8.29 -6.19
N ARG A 477 2.29 9.03 -6.52
CA ARG A 477 0.90 8.50 -6.54
C ARG A 477 0.73 7.40 -7.59
N LEU A 478 1.39 7.52 -8.74
CA LEU A 478 1.40 6.47 -9.77
C LEU A 478 2.14 5.22 -9.31
N ALA A 479 3.27 5.35 -8.61
CA ALA A 479 4.02 4.22 -8.06
C ALA A 479 3.23 3.46 -6.99
N ASP A 480 2.43 4.17 -6.19
CA ASP A 480 1.53 3.61 -5.19
C ASP A 480 0.34 2.86 -5.82
N ALA A 481 -0.20 3.40 -6.93
CA ALA A 481 -1.30 2.79 -7.68
C ALA A 481 -0.92 1.53 -8.48
N LEU A 482 0.38 1.28 -8.71
CA LEU A 482 0.86 0.15 -9.51
C LEU A 482 0.97 -1.17 -8.71
N GLY A 483 0.89 -1.14 -7.36
CA GLY A 483 1.05 -2.31 -6.50
C GLY A 483 2.46 -2.95 -6.57
N PRO A 484 2.85 -3.81 -5.61
CA PRO A 484 4.23 -4.26 -5.52
C PRO A 484 4.55 -5.37 -6.55
N THR A 485 5.23 -5.00 -7.64
CA THR A 485 6.03 -5.95 -8.44
C THR A 485 7.45 -6.01 -7.88
N THR A 486 7.69 -7.02 -7.04
CA THR A 486 8.94 -7.31 -6.30
C THR A 486 9.41 -6.23 -5.31
N THR A 487 9.65 -6.64 -4.07
CA THR A 487 9.99 -5.77 -2.93
C THR A 487 11.30 -5.00 -3.14
N GLU A 488 12.23 -5.51 -3.96
CA GLU A 488 13.56 -4.92 -4.13
C GLU A 488 13.58 -3.73 -5.11
N GLU A 489 12.82 -3.82 -6.21
CA GLU A 489 12.62 -2.71 -7.15
C GLU A 489 11.70 -1.64 -6.55
N TRP A 490 10.71 -2.05 -5.75
CA TRP A 490 9.83 -1.12 -5.05
C TRP A 490 10.54 -0.39 -3.90
N VAL A 491 11.39 -1.08 -3.12
CA VAL A 491 12.24 -0.43 -2.10
C VAL A 491 13.29 0.45 -2.76
N THR A 492 13.88 0.06 -3.90
CA THR A 492 14.81 0.92 -4.64
C THR A 492 14.10 2.14 -5.22
N LEU A 493 12.89 1.99 -5.76
CA LEU A 493 12.07 3.07 -6.28
C LEU A 493 11.58 3.99 -5.16
N VAL A 494 11.14 3.45 -4.02
CA VAL A 494 10.70 4.25 -2.85
C VAL A 494 11.86 4.88 -2.13
N VAL A 495 13.01 4.23 -1.98
CA VAL A 495 14.21 4.86 -1.41
C VAL A 495 14.75 5.91 -2.38
N ALA A 496 14.75 5.67 -3.70
CA ALA A 496 15.16 6.67 -4.68
C ALA A 496 14.17 7.83 -4.77
N LEU A 497 12.86 7.58 -4.68
CA LEU A 497 11.81 8.60 -4.69
C LEU A 497 11.68 9.31 -3.35
N ALA A 498 11.96 8.67 -2.21
CA ALA A 498 12.01 9.30 -0.89
C ALA A 498 13.29 10.11 -0.71
N THR A 499 14.42 9.61 -1.20
CA THR A 499 15.69 10.37 -1.27
C THR A 499 15.56 11.54 -2.26
N ARG A 500 14.85 11.36 -3.39
CA ARG A 500 14.54 12.45 -4.32
C ARG A 500 13.39 13.33 -3.87
N ALA A 501 12.46 12.89 -3.04
CA ALA A 501 11.42 13.71 -2.42
C ALA A 501 12.04 14.54 -1.31
N ALA A 502 12.97 13.98 -0.53
CA ALA A 502 13.83 14.72 0.37
C ALA A 502 14.71 15.72 -0.41
N ALA A 503 15.29 15.32 -1.54
CA ALA A 503 16.06 16.22 -2.40
C ALA A 503 15.19 17.19 -3.22
N ALA A 504 13.90 16.91 -3.46
CA ALA A 504 12.94 17.78 -4.15
C ALA A 504 12.22 18.70 -3.17
N LEU A 505 12.10 18.32 -1.90
CA LEU A 505 11.81 19.20 -0.78
C LEU A 505 13.01 20.11 -0.55
N ASP A 506 14.23 19.58 -0.51
CA ASP A 506 15.48 20.37 -0.41
C ASP A 506 15.68 21.24 -1.66
N ARG A 507 15.28 20.81 -2.88
CA ARG A 507 15.30 21.62 -4.12
C ARG A 507 14.13 22.59 -4.25
N ALA A 508 12.90 22.24 -3.85
CA ALA A 508 11.79 23.19 -3.76
C ALA A 508 12.09 24.25 -2.69
N TRP A 509 12.82 23.87 -1.64
CA TRP A 509 13.42 24.79 -0.68
C TRP A 509 14.62 25.54 -1.23
N SER A 510 15.41 24.94 -2.15
CA SER A 510 16.53 25.60 -2.85
C SER A 510 16.06 26.62 -3.89
N ASN A 511 14.92 26.35 -4.52
CA ASN A 511 14.29 27.14 -5.59
C ASN A 511 13.23 28.11 -5.06
N ALA A 512 12.73 27.93 -3.83
CA ALA A 512 12.08 29.01 -3.12
C ALA A 512 13.08 30.18 -3.06
N PRO A 513 12.64 31.44 -3.27
CA PRO A 513 13.50 32.63 -3.28
C PRO A 513 13.93 32.97 -1.84
N LEU A 514 14.53 32.00 -1.17
CA LEU A 514 15.03 32.04 0.19
C LEU A 514 16.54 32.25 0.09
N ASP A 515 17.04 33.29 0.75
CA ASP A 515 18.47 33.50 0.87
C ASP A 515 19.11 32.35 1.70
N ASP A 516 20.36 32.00 1.42
CA ASP A 516 21.06 30.90 2.09
C ASP A 516 21.19 31.08 3.61
N ALA A 517 21.17 32.32 4.10
CA ALA A 517 21.12 32.65 5.52
C ALA A 517 19.78 32.25 6.14
N VAL A 518 18.64 32.42 5.44
CA VAL A 518 17.32 31.92 5.86
C VAL A 518 17.34 30.41 5.98
N ARG A 519 17.89 29.71 4.98
CA ARG A 519 18.03 28.25 5.01
C ARG A 519 18.89 27.79 6.17
N ALA A 520 20.02 28.45 6.43
CA ALA A 520 20.90 28.12 7.55
C ALA A 520 20.24 28.39 8.92
N CYS A 521 19.49 29.49 9.05
CA CYS A 521 18.70 29.83 10.24
C CYS A 521 17.66 28.75 10.54
N MET A 522 16.92 28.30 9.53
CA MET A 522 15.95 27.21 9.67
C MET A 522 16.63 25.91 10.10
N ARG A 523 17.72 25.47 9.45
CA ARG A 523 18.44 24.24 9.83
C ARG A 523 18.94 24.28 11.29
N ARG A 524 19.38 25.44 11.77
CA ARG A 524 19.81 25.62 13.18
C ARG A 524 18.64 25.63 14.17
N THR A 525 17.47 26.11 13.75
CA THR A 525 16.28 26.21 14.60
C THR A 525 15.47 24.90 14.63
N PHE A 526 15.44 24.18 13.50
CA PHE A 526 14.65 22.97 13.28
C PHE A 526 15.51 21.71 13.34
N VAL A 527 15.80 21.25 14.55
CA VAL A 527 16.43 19.94 14.76
C VAL A 527 15.41 18.87 15.18
N ALA A 528 14.09 19.12 15.24
CA ALA A 528 13.19 18.10 15.83
C ALA A 528 11.70 17.98 15.41
N SER A 529 11.13 18.67 14.40
CA SER A 529 9.72 18.35 14.01
C SER A 529 9.38 18.59 12.53
N PRO A 530 9.20 17.50 11.74
CA PRO A 530 8.71 17.56 10.36
C PRO A 530 7.35 18.26 10.19
N HIS A 531 6.50 18.26 11.22
CA HIS A 531 5.16 18.88 11.16
C HIS A 531 5.22 20.41 11.05
N VAL A 532 6.20 21.06 11.69
CA VAL A 532 6.36 22.52 11.58
C VAL A 532 6.87 22.91 10.19
N ILE A 533 7.70 22.06 9.59
CA ILE A 533 8.20 22.24 8.22
C ILE A 533 7.06 22.12 7.19
N ALA A 534 6.19 21.13 7.36
CA ALA A 534 5.01 20.96 6.52
C ALA A 534 4.02 22.13 6.68
N GLY A 535 3.77 22.56 7.93
CA GLY A 535 2.93 23.71 8.24
C GLY A 535 3.47 25.01 7.62
N VAL A 536 4.78 25.28 7.74
CA VAL A 536 5.40 26.47 7.14
C VAL A 536 5.38 26.42 5.61
N SER A 537 5.68 25.27 5.00
CA SER A 537 5.64 25.13 3.54
C SER A 537 4.23 25.33 2.99
N LEU A 538 3.24 24.82 3.72
CA LEU A 538 1.84 25.02 3.43
C LEU A 538 1.44 26.49 3.57
N MET A 539 1.83 27.13 4.67
CA MET A 539 1.53 28.54 4.90
C MET A 539 2.14 29.43 3.81
N VAL A 540 3.38 29.16 3.39
CA VAL A 540 4.03 29.88 2.28
C VAL A 540 3.28 29.68 0.97
N ALA A 541 2.85 28.46 0.64
CA ALA A 541 2.08 28.17 -0.57
C ALA A 541 0.72 28.89 -0.60
N ILE A 542 0.10 29.12 0.55
CA ILE A 542 -1.20 29.79 0.70
C ILE A 542 -1.06 31.32 0.74
N ALA A 543 0.02 31.81 1.35
CA ALA A 543 0.17 33.22 1.70
C ALA A 543 0.97 34.05 0.68
N ASP A 544 1.80 33.42 -0.15
CA ASP A 544 2.77 34.10 -1.04
C ASP A 544 3.68 35.08 -0.27
N GLU A 545 3.94 34.81 1.01
CA GLU A 545 4.76 35.65 1.88
C GLU A 545 6.23 35.24 1.79
N VAL A 546 7.06 36.18 1.34
CA VAL A 546 8.52 36.05 1.34
C VAL A 546 9.02 36.28 2.77
N PRO A 547 9.99 35.49 3.27
CA PRO A 547 10.51 35.75 4.60
C PRO A 547 11.13 37.14 4.67
N PRO A 548 11.00 37.83 5.81
CA PRO A 548 11.73 39.07 6.00
C PRO A 548 13.22 38.78 5.84
N PRO A 549 13.98 39.66 5.17
CA PRO A 549 15.42 39.49 5.10
C PRO A 549 15.95 39.32 6.52
N ILE A 550 16.83 38.33 6.74
CA ILE A 550 17.53 38.25 8.02
C ILE A 550 18.22 39.59 8.17
N ARG A 551 17.98 40.28 9.30
CA ARG A 551 18.65 41.56 9.59
C ARG A 551 20.13 41.37 9.31
N ALA A 552 20.60 41.95 8.20
CA ALA A 552 22.01 42.05 7.92
C ALA A 552 22.64 42.72 9.14
N SER A 553 23.89 42.41 9.45
CA SER A 553 24.63 43.05 10.54
C SER A 553 24.63 44.56 10.32
N GLY A 554 23.62 45.23 10.87
CA GLY A 554 23.50 46.68 10.87
C GLY A 554 24.42 47.27 11.91
N ASP A 555 24.36 48.59 12.05
CA ASP A 555 25.12 49.32 13.05
C ASP A 555 24.93 48.68 14.44
N LEU A 556 26.06 48.45 15.12
CA LEU A 556 26.07 47.90 16.45
C LEU A 556 25.22 48.79 17.37
N PRO A 557 24.13 48.26 17.98
CA PRO A 557 23.32 49.04 18.89
C PRO A 557 24.18 49.61 20.03
N ARG A 558 23.91 50.84 20.47
CA ARG A 558 24.72 51.50 21.53
C ARG A 558 24.89 50.64 22.79
N TRP A 559 23.87 49.87 23.16
CA TRP A 559 23.91 48.97 24.31
C TRP A 559 24.85 47.76 24.12
N ALA A 560 25.12 47.37 22.87
CA ALA A 560 25.95 46.22 22.54
C ALA A 560 27.45 46.54 22.59
N ALA A 561 27.83 47.81 22.48
CA ALA A 561 29.21 48.28 22.55
C ALA A 561 29.92 47.94 23.87
N ARG A 562 29.17 47.66 24.94
CA ARG A 562 29.72 47.26 26.25
C ARG A 562 30.22 45.80 26.32
N TYR A 563 29.91 44.99 25.32
CA TYR A 563 30.30 43.58 25.28
C TYR A 563 31.54 43.40 24.38
N PRO A 564 32.28 42.29 24.51
CA PRO A 564 33.45 42.05 23.66
C PRO A 564 33.11 41.98 22.17
N GLU A 565 34.02 42.49 21.33
CA GLU A 565 33.89 42.53 19.86
C GLU A 565 33.46 41.19 19.23
N PRO A 566 33.98 40.00 19.66
CA PRO A 566 33.53 38.73 19.09
C PRO A 566 32.02 38.45 19.21
N LEU A 567 31.31 39.14 20.10
CA LEU A 567 29.86 39.02 20.26
C LEU A 567 29.07 40.04 19.43
N HIS A 568 29.69 41.13 18.96
CA HIS A 568 29.01 42.28 18.34
C HIS A 568 28.15 41.89 17.14
N ARG A 569 28.66 41.00 16.27
CA ARG A 569 27.90 40.48 15.12
C ARG A 569 26.59 39.80 15.54
N ALA A 570 26.62 38.99 16.59
CA ALA A 570 25.44 38.29 17.10
C ALA A 570 24.51 39.25 17.86
N LEU A 571 25.09 40.21 18.58
CA LEU A 571 24.35 41.23 19.33
C LEU A 571 23.57 42.20 18.44
N ALA A 572 24.09 42.54 17.26
CA ALA A 572 23.37 43.34 16.27
C ALA A 572 22.06 42.69 15.79
N ARG A 573 21.88 41.37 16.00
CA ARG A 573 20.72 40.60 15.55
C ARG A 573 19.71 40.26 16.66
N VAL A 574 19.98 40.60 17.91
CA VAL A 574 19.07 40.35 19.04
C VAL A 574 18.62 41.65 19.71
N THR A 575 17.52 41.60 20.47
CA THR A 575 17.12 42.71 21.33
C THR A 575 17.97 42.74 22.61
N GLU A 576 18.06 43.91 23.25
CA GLU A 576 18.80 44.08 24.51
C GLU A 576 18.30 43.10 25.59
N ASP A 577 16.99 42.85 25.66
CA ASP A 577 16.41 41.92 26.64
C ASP A 577 16.89 40.48 26.46
N VAL A 578 16.95 40.00 25.21
CA VAL A 578 17.43 38.65 24.89
C VAL A 578 18.93 38.54 25.18
N ALA A 579 19.72 39.54 24.78
CA ALA A 579 21.15 39.59 25.05
C ALA A 579 21.41 39.61 26.55
N ARG A 580 20.71 40.47 27.30
CA ARG A 580 20.80 40.54 28.76
C ARG A 580 20.50 39.18 29.38
N LYS A 581 19.39 38.54 29.03
CA LYS A 581 19.03 37.21 29.57
C LYS A 581 20.10 36.14 29.33
N LEU A 582 20.79 36.18 28.19
CA LEU A 582 21.81 35.20 27.81
C LEU A 582 23.21 35.51 28.35
N LEU A 583 23.51 36.80 28.59
CA LEU A 583 24.83 37.27 28.95
C LEU A 583 24.96 37.70 30.41
N ASP A 584 23.88 37.89 31.18
CA ASP A 584 23.94 38.45 32.55
C ASP A 584 24.83 37.61 33.50
N ASP A 585 24.95 36.30 33.28
CA ASP A 585 25.81 35.44 34.09
C ASP A 585 27.31 35.77 33.91
N ASP A 586 27.69 36.02 32.66
CA ASP A 586 29.06 36.25 32.21
C ASP A 586 29.44 37.74 32.30
N PHE A 587 28.51 38.63 31.92
CA PHE A 587 28.62 40.08 31.83
C PHE A 587 27.46 40.78 32.57
N PRO A 588 27.34 40.60 33.90
CA PRO A 588 26.29 41.23 34.67
C PRO A 588 26.46 42.76 34.65
N ALA A 589 25.36 43.49 34.53
CA ALA A 589 25.42 44.94 34.73
C ALA A 589 25.80 45.28 36.18
N ASP A 590 26.63 46.30 36.39
CA ASP A 590 27.05 46.75 37.74
C ASP A 590 25.84 47.01 38.65
N GLU A 591 24.77 47.61 38.11
CA GLU A 591 23.54 47.82 38.86
C GLU A 591 22.81 46.52 39.23
N SER A 592 22.93 45.47 38.41
CA SER A 592 22.42 44.13 38.74
C SER A 592 23.19 43.52 39.91
N LEU A 593 24.53 43.61 39.88
CA LEU A 593 25.39 43.18 40.97
C LEU A 593 25.12 43.95 42.27
N LYS A 594 25.01 45.28 42.19
CA LYS A 594 24.68 46.14 43.35
C LYS A 594 23.31 45.80 43.94
N ARG A 595 22.30 45.54 43.10
CA ARG A 595 20.98 45.06 43.57
C ARG A 595 21.08 43.71 44.29
N GLN A 596 21.82 42.75 43.72
CA GLN A 596 22.03 41.43 44.36
C GLN A 596 22.77 41.56 45.70
N ILE A 597 23.79 42.42 45.77
CA ILE A 597 24.52 42.72 47.01
C ILE A 597 23.58 43.30 48.06
N ARG A 598 22.83 44.35 47.72
CA ARG A 598 21.84 44.95 48.63
C ARG A 598 20.80 43.94 49.12
N ALA A 599 20.30 43.07 48.23
CA ALA A 599 19.35 42.03 48.58
C ALA A 599 19.94 40.95 49.50
N LEU A 600 21.23 40.62 49.34
CA LEU A 600 21.93 39.68 50.22
C LEU A 600 22.28 40.30 51.58
N GLU A 601 22.65 41.58 51.61
CA GLU A 601 22.96 42.34 52.83
C GLU A 601 21.72 42.62 53.68
N ALA A 602 20.56 42.83 53.05
CA ALA A 602 19.29 43.05 53.75
C ALA A 602 18.77 41.80 54.50
N ARG A 603 19.38 40.63 54.30
CA ARG A 603 19.00 39.39 55.02
C ARG A 603 19.78 39.33 56.33
N ALA A 604 19.06 39.46 57.45
CA ALA A 604 19.61 39.65 58.80
C ALA A 604 20.61 38.56 59.25
N ASP A 605 20.47 37.32 58.77
CA ASP A 605 21.31 36.18 59.14
C ASP A 605 22.24 35.75 58.00
N ALA A 606 23.14 36.64 57.57
CA ALA A 606 24.08 36.35 56.49
C ALA A 606 25.04 35.19 56.85
N THR A 607 24.76 34.00 56.32
CA THR A 607 25.62 32.82 56.45
C THR A 607 27.03 33.09 55.90
N PRO A 608 28.06 32.35 56.34
CA PRO A 608 29.42 32.49 55.78
C PRO A 608 29.49 32.30 54.26
N ALA A 609 28.58 31.53 53.67
CA ALA A 609 28.46 31.39 52.21
C ALA A 609 27.93 32.67 51.55
N MET A 610 26.94 33.34 52.16
CA MET A 610 26.39 34.59 51.66
C MET A 610 27.39 35.74 51.74
N ARG A 611 28.17 35.83 52.83
CA ARG A 611 29.25 36.83 52.98
C ARG A 611 30.33 36.67 51.90
N ARG A 612 30.82 35.45 51.70
CA ARG A 612 31.75 35.13 50.59
C ARG A 612 31.16 35.46 49.22
N ARG A 613 29.86 35.21 49.02
CA ARG A 613 29.17 35.58 47.79
C ARG A 613 29.09 37.11 47.61
N ILE A 614 28.77 37.87 48.65
CA ILE A 614 28.77 39.34 48.62
C ILE A 614 30.17 39.87 48.28
N GLU A 615 31.22 39.37 48.92
CA GLU A 615 32.60 39.73 48.62
C GLU A 615 32.96 39.43 47.16
N THR A 616 32.60 38.23 46.67
CA THR A 616 32.78 37.85 45.26
C THR A 616 32.03 38.78 44.31
N LEU A 617 30.80 39.18 44.66
CA LEU A 617 29.99 40.08 43.83
C LEU A 617 30.56 41.51 43.82
N ARG A 618 31.01 42.02 44.98
CA ARG A 618 31.67 43.33 45.09
C ARG A 618 32.98 43.37 44.30
N ALA A 619 33.78 42.31 44.38
CA ALA A 619 35.02 42.18 43.62
C ALA A 619 34.79 42.08 42.10
N ARG A 620 33.57 41.77 41.65
CA ARG A 620 33.19 41.77 40.23
C ARG A 620 32.70 43.14 39.72
N ILE A 621 32.36 44.08 40.59
CA ILE A 621 31.92 45.43 40.16
C ILE A 621 33.13 46.19 39.62
N GLY A 622 33.01 46.75 38.41
CA GLY A 622 34.06 47.54 37.77
C GLY A 622 35.29 46.75 37.29
N VAL A 623 35.29 45.41 37.41
CA VAL A 623 36.35 44.54 36.89
C VAL A 623 35.87 43.90 35.60
N GLU A 624 36.52 44.24 34.49
CA GLU A 624 36.25 43.62 33.19
C GLU A 624 36.75 42.18 33.19
N ARG A 625 35.83 41.23 32.96
CA ARG A 625 36.16 39.81 33.00
C ARG A 625 36.61 39.34 31.62
N GLU A 626 37.89 39.03 31.49
CA GLU A 626 38.40 38.34 30.30
C GLU A 626 37.83 36.91 30.26
N LEU A 627 36.96 36.65 29.28
CA LEU A 627 36.49 35.31 28.97
C LEU A 627 37.40 34.64 27.95
N SER A 628 37.58 33.33 28.06
CA SER A 628 38.32 32.57 27.06
C SER A 628 37.64 32.64 25.69
N ALA A 629 38.42 32.58 24.61
CA ALA A 629 37.92 32.59 23.24
C ALA A 629 36.84 31.52 22.99
N ARG A 630 37.00 30.33 23.60
CA ARG A 630 36.01 29.25 23.54
C ARG A 630 34.68 29.65 24.20
N ARG A 631 34.71 30.33 25.35
CA ARG A 631 33.48 30.78 26.02
C ARG A 631 32.79 31.88 25.21
N LEU A 632 33.54 32.84 24.68
CA LEU A 632 33.01 33.88 23.79
C LEU A 632 32.37 33.28 22.54
N SER A 633 33.02 32.33 21.89
CA SER A 633 32.47 31.58 20.76
C SER A 633 31.16 30.86 21.12
N ASN A 634 31.09 30.21 22.29
CA ASN A 634 29.87 29.57 22.76
C ASN A 634 28.74 30.59 23.04
N LEU A 635 29.06 31.76 23.58
CA LEU A 635 28.08 32.82 23.82
C LEU A 635 27.59 33.45 22.51
N ALA A 636 28.48 33.68 21.54
CA ALA A 636 28.13 34.10 20.19
C ALA A 636 27.15 33.10 19.56
N GLY A 637 27.46 31.80 19.60
CA GLY A 637 26.57 30.76 19.09
C GLY A 637 25.18 30.74 19.77
N LYS A 638 25.11 30.98 21.08
CA LYS A 638 23.84 31.10 21.81
C LYS A 638 23.03 32.33 21.38
N LEU A 639 23.70 33.46 21.19
CA LEU A 639 23.07 34.71 20.72
C LEU A 639 22.57 34.56 19.28
N GLU A 640 23.35 33.94 18.40
CA GLU A 640 22.93 33.64 17.02
C GLU A 640 21.70 32.71 17.00
N GLN A 641 21.69 31.65 17.80
CA GLN A 641 20.51 30.78 17.94
C GLN A 641 19.29 31.51 18.51
N ALA A 642 19.49 32.52 19.36
CA ALA A 642 18.39 33.31 19.90
C ALA A 642 17.86 34.32 18.88
N ALA A 643 18.75 34.94 18.09
CA ALA A 643 18.38 35.79 16.96
C ALA A 643 17.59 35.01 15.92
N ASP A 644 18.09 33.83 15.54
CA ASP A 644 17.46 32.93 14.57
C ASP A 644 16.05 32.52 15.04
N ARG A 645 15.88 32.19 16.32
CA ARG A 645 14.56 31.88 16.92
C ARG A 645 13.61 33.07 16.93
N ALA A 646 14.10 34.27 17.27
CA ALA A 646 13.28 35.48 17.29
C ALA A 646 12.81 35.86 15.88
N TRP A 647 13.73 35.84 14.91
CA TRP A 647 13.42 36.07 13.49
C TRP A 647 12.41 35.05 12.96
N PHE A 648 12.62 33.76 13.26
CA PHE A 648 11.69 32.71 12.85
C PHE A 648 10.31 32.88 13.49
N GLY A 649 10.25 33.25 14.78
CA GLY A 649 9.00 33.55 15.46
C GLY A 649 8.24 34.70 14.82
N GLU A 650 8.92 35.79 14.46
CA GLU A 650 8.33 36.93 13.76
C GLU A 650 7.79 36.52 12.39
N TRP A 651 8.59 35.82 11.59
CA TRP A 651 8.18 35.37 10.27
C TRP A 651 7.02 34.36 10.33
N SER A 652 7.05 33.41 11.27
CA SER A 652 5.95 32.49 11.52
C SER A 652 4.65 33.22 11.90
N GLY A 653 4.75 34.32 12.67
CA GLY A 653 3.64 35.22 12.95
C GLY A 653 3.05 35.84 11.67
N ARG A 654 3.90 36.42 10.81
CA ARG A 654 3.46 37.00 9.52
C ARG A 654 2.84 35.96 8.60
N LEU A 655 3.42 34.76 8.52
CA LEU A 655 2.85 33.64 7.76
C LEU A 655 1.46 33.27 8.27
N ARG A 656 1.28 33.18 9.59
CA ARG A 656 0.00 32.85 10.20
C ARG A 656 -1.05 33.93 9.91
N GLU A 657 -0.67 35.22 9.97
CA GLU A 657 -1.54 36.34 9.60
C GLU A 657 -1.92 36.31 8.12
N ALA A 658 -0.98 36.03 7.23
CA ALA A 658 -1.24 35.96 5.80
C ALA A 658 -2.10 34.73 5.42
N CYS A 659 -1.88 33.60 6.08
CA CYS A 659 -2.78 32.45 5.98
C CYS A 659 -4.17 32.80 6.46
N ALA A 660 -4.30 33.50 7.59
CA ALA A 660 -5.59 33.97 8.07
C ALA A 660 -6.30 34.85 7.03
N ARG A 661 -5.59 35.78 6.38
CA ARG A 661 -6.14 36.59 5.28
C ARG A 661 -6.56 35.75 4.07
N THR A 662 -5.78 34.75 3.67
CA THR A 662 -6.17 33.87 2.55
C THR A 662 -7.37 32.99 2.92
N ILE A 663 -7.43 32.45 4.13
CA ILE A 663 -8.57 31.69 4.63
C ILE A 663 -9.82 32.58 4.68
N GLU A 664 -9.69 33.82 5.16
CA GLU A 664 -10.77 34.79 5.18
C GLU A 664 -11.30 35.07 3.76
N ARG A 665 -10.41 35.23 2.77
CA ARG A 665 -10.83 35.35 1.35
C ARG A 665 -11.53 34.10 0.83
N LEU A 666 -11.05 32.91 1.20
CA LEU A 666 -11.62 31.64 0.72
C LEU A 666 -12.97 31.33 1.38
N LEU A 667 -13.10 31.57 2.68
CA LEU A 667 -14.21 31.12 3.51
C LEU A 667 -15.18 32.26 3.91
N GLY A 668 -14.83 33.52 3.65
CA GLY A 668 -15.57 34.71 4.08
C GLY A 668 -15.30 35.13 5.54
N SER A 669 -14.62 34.28 6.33
CA SER A 669 -14.12 34.57 7.66
C SER A 669 -12.93 33.67 7.99
N CYS A 670 -12.08 34.06 8.94
CA CYS A 670 -11.01 33.20 9.46
C CYS A 670 -11.26 32.86 10.94
N PRO A 671 -12.13 31.89 11.22
CA PRO A 671 -12.35 31.45 12.60
C PRO A 671 -11.08 30.81 13.17
N SER A 672 -10.90 30.85 14.49
CA SER A 672 -9.68 30.36 15.15
C SER A 672 -9.36 28.89 14.83
N TRP A 673 -10.40 28.06 14.68
CA TRP A 673 -10.26 26.64 14.32
C TRP A 673 -9.60 26.43 12.95
N ALA A 674 -9.76 27.38 12.01
CA ALA A 674 -9.21 27.24 10.66
C ALA A 674 -7.67 27.35 10.65
N LEU A 675 -7.08 27.92 11.70
CA LEU A 675 -5.63 28.04 11.89
C LEU A 675 -5.03 26.93 12.76
N GLU A 676 -5.83 25.93 13.15
CA GLU A 676 -5.34 24.73 13.82
C GLU A 676 -4.67 23.80 12.79
N ASP A 677 -3.54 23.21 13.14
CA ASP A 677 -2.66 22.50 12.20
C ASP A 677 -3.38 21.41 11.38
N HIS A 678 -4.27 20.66 12.02
CA HIS A 678 -5.02 19.58 11.36
C HIS A 678 -6.10 20.10 10.39
N ASN A 679 -6.72 21.25 10.70
CA ASN A 679 -7.70 21.89 9.82
C ASN A 679 -7.02 22.61 8.66
N LEU A 680 -5.83 23.19 8.89
CA LEU A 680 -4.98 23.70 7.81
C LEU A 680 -4.59 22.60 6.84
N ALA A 681 -4.18 21.42 7.36
CA ALA A 681 -3.86 20.27 6.52
C ALA A 681 -5.07 19.78 5.70
N ALA A 682 -6.26 19.72 6.32
CA ALA A 682 -7.50 19.37 5.63
C ALA A 682 -7.88 20.39 4.54
N LEU A 683 -7.78 21.69 4.84
CA LEU A 683 -8.05 22.76 3.87
C LEU A 683 -7.05 22.72 2.71
N HIS A 684 -5.77 22.46 2.97
CA HIS A 684 -4.80 22.27 1.92
C HIS A 684 -5.15 21.10 1.00
N ALA A 685 -5.44 19.93 1.59
CA ALA A 685 -5.78 18.75 0.82
C ALA A 685 -7.07 18.97 0.01
N ALA A 686 -8.02 19.75 0.52
CA ALA A 686 -9.20 20.20 -0.24
C ALA A 686 -8.82 21.07 -1.46
N LEU A 687 -7.85 21.99 -1.32
CA LEU A 687 -7.36 22.82 -2.42
C LEU A 687 -6.64 22.01 -3.51
N GLU A 688 -6.12 20.82 -3.19
CA GLU A 688 -5.49 19.91 -4.17
C GLU A 688 -6.47 19.01 -4.92
N LEU A 689 -7.75 19.01 -4.57
CA LEU A 689 -8.76 18.24 -5.28
C LEU A 689 -9.02 18.81 -6.67
N GLU A 690 -9.63 17.98 -7.53
CA GLU A 690 -10.25 18.42 -8.79
C GLU A 690 -11.28 19.53 -8.54
N PRO A 691 -11.54 20.41 -9.53
CA PRO A 691 -12.37 21.61 -9.34
C PRO A 691 -13.69 21.35 -8.62
N GLU A 692 -14.45 20.33 -9.00
CA GLU A 692 -15.75 20.04 -8.38
C GLU A 692 -15.61 19.54 -6.93
N GLY A 693 -14.60 18.73 -6.66
CA GLY A 693 -14.30 18.25 -5.30
C GLY A 693 -13.81 19.39 -4.40
N ARG A 694 -12.98 20.29 -4.94
CA ARG A 694 -12.49 21.49 -4.26
C ARG A 694 -13.63 22.43 -3.93
N ASP A 695 -14.54 22.68 -4.87
CA ASP A 695 -15.69 23.56 -4.66
C ASP A 695 -16.62 23.01 -3.57
N LEU A 696 -16.89 21.71 -3.58
CA LEU A 696 -17.66 21.04 -2.53
C LEU A 696 -16.98 21.17 -1.16
N ALA A 697 -15.68 20.90 -1.08
CA ALA A 697 -14.93 20.99 0.16
C ALA A 697 -14.93 22.43 0.71
N LEU A 698 -14.67 23.43 -0.13
CA LEU A 698 -14.73 24.84 0.26
C LEU A 698 -16.14 25.27 0.68
N ARG A 699 -17.18 24.74 0.04
CA ARG A 699 -18.58 24.96 0.45
C ARG A 699 -18.85 24.42 1.86
N LEU A 700 -18.37 23.22 2.20
CA LEU A 700 -18.49 22.66 3.54
C LEU A 700 -17.70 23.46 4.59
N PHE A 701 -16.47 23.89 4.27
CA PHE A 701 -15.71 24.76 5.16
C PHE A 701 -16.42 26.10 5.41
N ARG A 702 -16.98 26.73 4.36
CA ARG A 702 -17.79 27.96 4.49
C ARG A 702 -19.01 27.73 5.36
N LEU A 703 -19.76 26.66 5.12
CA LEU A 703 -20.92 26.30 5.91
C LEU A 703 -20.57 26.16 7.39
N ARG A 704 -19.42 25.54 7.70
CA ARG A 704 -18.91 25.38 9.06
C ARG A 704 -18.53 26.69 9.76
N THR A 705 -18.35 27.79 9.02
CA THR A 705 -18.17 29.12 9.62
C THR A 705 -19.47 29.72 10.15
N GLY A 706 -20.63 29.22 9.67
CA GLY A 706 -21.97 29.66 10.08
C GLY A 706 -22.52 28.95 11.32
N PRO A 707 -23.78 29.22 11.70
CA PRO A 707 -24.47 28.47 12.74
C PRO A 707 -24.81 27.05 12.28
N ARG A 708 -25.06 26.16 13.25
CA ARG A 708 -25.60 24.80 12.99
C ARG A 708 -27.03 24.88 12.44
N PRO A 709 -27.49 23.85 11.68
CA PRO A 709 -26.77 22.65 11.27
C PRO A 709 -25.71 22.91 10.18
N TRP A 710 -24.61 22.15 10.21
CA TRP A 710 -23.52 22.27 9.25
C TRP A 710 -23.57 21.19 8.16
N ASP A 711 -24.77 20.92 7.64
CA ASP A 711 -25.00 19.95 6.57
C ASP A 711 -25.52 20.60 5.28
N LEU A 712 -25.55 19.83 4.20
CA LEU A 712 -26.11 20.26 2.92
C LEU A 712 -27.52 19.70 2.69
N SER A 713 -28.34 19.59 3.74
CA SER A 713 -29.70 19.05 3.63
C SER A 713 -30.60 19.81 2.64
N GLU A 714 -30.34 21.10 2.41
CA GLU A 714 -31.04 21.94 1.43
C GLU A 714 -30.56 21.77 -0.02
N ALA A 715 -29.47 21.03 -0.27
CA ALA A 715 -29.03 20.76 -1.63
C ALA A 715 -30.13 20.00 -2.41
N PRO A 716 -30.42 20.36 -3.67
CA PRO A 716 -31.53 19.77 -4.43
C PRO A 716 -31.53 18.24 -4.46
N GLU A 717 -30.35 17.63 -4.59
CA GLU A 717 -30.14 16.18 -4.62
C GLU A 717 -30.49 15.54 -3.28
N ASN A 718 -30.08 16.17 -2.17
CA ASN A 718 -30.40 15.73 -0.81
C ASN A 718 -31.91 15.89 -0.51
N VAL A 719 -32.51 17.01 -0.90
CA VAL A 719 -33.97 17.24 -0.78
C VAL A 719 -34.76 16.20 -1.55
N ALA A 720 -34.35 15.88 -2.78
CA ALA A 720 -34.98 14.86 -3.61
C ALA A 720 -34.88 13.47 -2.97
N PHE A 721 -33.71 13.12 -2.44
CA PHE A 721 -33.52 11.85 -1.73
C PHE A 721 -34.40 11.73 -0.47
N VAL A 722 -34.42 12.77 0.38
CA VAL A 722 -35.27 12.80 1.59
C VAL A 722 -36.75 12.72 1.25
N ARG A 723 -37.20 13.39 0.19
CA ARG A 723 -38.57 13.26 -0.33
C ARG A 723 -38.87 11.83 -0.78
N GLY A 724 -37.92 11.18 -1.45
CA GLY A 724 -38.02 9.78 -1.85
C GLY A 724 -38.17 8.82 -0.67
N LEU A 725 -37.41 9.03 0.41
CA LEU A 725 -37.58 8.25 1.65
C LEU A 725 -39.00 8.39 2.22
N ARG A 726 -39.49 9.64 2.36
CA ARG A 726 -40.84 9.91 2.87
C ARG A 726 -41.94 9.30 2.01
N ALA A 727 -41.78 9.33 0.68
CA ALA A 727 -42.73 8.72 -0.26
C ALA A 727 -42.84 7.19 -0.10
N ARG A 728 -41.84 6.55 0.54
CA ARG A 728 -41.84 5.11 0.88
C ARG A 728 -42.25 4.83 2.33
N GLY A 729 -42.72 5.84 3.06
CA GLY A 729 -43.10 5.69 4.46
C GLY A 729 -41.91 5.59 5.43
N ILE A 730 -40.69 5.85 4.96
CA ILE A 730 -39.49 5.89 5.81
C ILE A 730 -39.37 7.28 6.43
N ASP A 731 -39.24 7.36 7.76
CA ASP A 731 -39.01 8.60 8.48
C ASP A 731 -37.50 8.95 8.45
N PRO A 732 -37.07 10.00 7.74
CA PRO A 732 -35.66 10.37 7.66
C PRO A 732 -35.17 11.15 8.90
N ARG A 733 -36.04 11.59 9.81
CA ARG A 733 -35.65 12.44 10.96
C ARG A 733 -34.61 11.79 11.87
N PRO A 734 -34.74 10.51 12.30
CA PRO A 734 -33.72 9.86 13.13
C PRO A 734 -32.33 9.81 12.49
N TRP A 735 -32.26 9.83 11.16
CA TRP A 735 -31.01 9.85 10.41
C TRP A 735 -30.38 11.24 10.33
N ILE A 736 -31.21 12.25 10.01
CA ILE A 736 -30.79 13.65 9.84
C ILE A 736 -30.51 14.29 11.20
N ASP A 737 -31.49 14.26 12.10
CA ASP A 737 -31.43 14.92 13.41
C ASP A 737 -30.65 14.08 14.45
N GLY A 738 -30.37 12.82 14.12
CA GLY A 738 -29.80 11.83 15.02
C GLY A 738 -30.82 11.29 16.03
N ILE A 739 -30.36 10.34 16.86
CA ILE A 739 -31.16 9.71 17.93
C ILE A 739 -30.62 10.01 19.33
N GLY A 740 -29.85 11.11 19.42
CA GLY A 740 -29.13 11.50 20.63
C GLY A 740 -27.84 10.71 20.87
N VAL A 741 -27.21 10.96 22.02
CA VAL A 741 -26.05 10.21 22.49
C VAL A 741 -26.52 8.93 23.18
N ILE A 742 -25.96 7.80 22.79
CA ILE A 742 -26.29 6.49 23.34
C ILE A 742 -25.13 6.04 24.22
N GLU A 743 -25.42 5.84 25.50
CA GLU A 743 -24.46 5.32 26.46
C GLU A 743 -24.42 3.79 26.44
N ARG A 744 -23.21 3.22 26.33
CA ARG A 744 -22.96 1.77 26.34
C ARG A 744 -21.69 1.45 27.12
N ALA A 745 -21.61 0.23 27.64
CA ALA A 745 -20.35 -0.28 28.18
C ALA A 745 -19.38 -0.60 27.03
N GLY A 746 -18.22 0.05 27.04
CA GLY A 746 -17.09 -0.23 26.16
C GLY A 746 -16.32 -1.50 26.56
N PRO A 747 -15.16 -1.77 25.91
CA PRO A 747 -14.42 -3.03 26.08
C PRO A 747 -14.01 -3.35 27.52
N ASP A 748 -13.66 -2.34 28.31
CA ASP A 748 -13.21 -2.49 29.70
C ASP A 748 -14.32 -2.21 30.72
N GLY A 749 -15.58 -2.21 30.28
CA GLY A 749 -16.73 -1.76 31.08
C GLY A 749 -16.80 -0.24 31.25
N ALA A 750 -15.83 0.52 30.73
CA ALA A 750 -15.84 1.98 30.72
C ALA A 750 -16.99 2.51 29.85
N THR A 751 -17.59 3.63 30.25
CA THR A 751 -18.65 4.28 29.49
C THR A 751 -18.16 4.71 28.10
N CYS A 752 -18.90 4.31 27.07
CA CYS A 752 -18.74 4.71 25.68
C CYS A 752 -20.02 5.44 25.21
N LEU A 753 -19.83 6.63 24.65
CA LEU A 753 -20.87 7.50 24.12
C LEU A 753 -20.90 7.37 22.59
N LEU A 754 -21.92 6.72 22.06
CA LEU A 754 -22.13 6.55 20.61
C LEU A 754 -23.04 7.66 20.10
N SER A 755 -22.66 8.32 19.01
CA SER A 755 -23.49 9.34 18.35
C SER A 755 -23.12 9.50 16.87
N LEU A 756 -24.06 10.03 16.08
CA LEU A 756 -23.77 10.50 14.72
C LEU A 756 -23.00 11.82 14.80
N GLU A 757 -22.00 11.99 13.94
CA GLU A 757 -21.19 13.20 13.86
C GLU A 757 -21.80 14.20 12.89
N ASP A 758 -21.95 15.44 13.35
CA ASP A 758 -22.51 16.57 12.61
C ASP A 758 -21.46 17.64 12.30
N ASP A 759 -20.28 17.58 12.93
CA ASP A 759 -19.21 18.52 12.61
C ASP A 759 -18.41 18.03 11.38
N PRO A 760 -18.49 18.73 10.23
CA PRO A 760 -17.72 18.35 9.05
C PRO A 760 -16.21 18.30 9.32
N LEU A 761 -15.67 19.09 10.26
CA LEU A 761 -14.24 19.02 10.60
C LEU A 761 -13.89 17.68 11.26
N GLU A 762 -14.76 17.15 12.12
CA GLU A 762 -14.56 15.84 12.72
C GLU A 762 -14.70 14.71 11.68
N ILE A 763 -15.56 14.88 10.67
CA ILE A 763 -15.69 13.96 9.53
C ILE A 763 -14.44 14.01 8.63
N PHE A 764 -13.87 15.19 8.38
CA PHE A 764 -12.63 15.33 7.58
C PHE A 764 -11.45 14.61 8.21
N GLN A 765 -11.46 14.44 9.54
CA GLN A 765 -10.44 13.72 10.30
C GLN A 765 -10.75 12.22 10.46
N MET A 766 -11.82 11.70 9.84
CA MET A 766 -12.24 10.31 10.06
C MET A 766 -11.16 9.30 9.69
N GLY A 767 -10.41 9.53 8.60
CA GLY A 767 -9.30 8.66 8.24
C GLY A 767 -8.09 8.86 9.13
N GLU A 768 -7.73 10.11 9.41
CA GLU A 768 -6.53 10.48 10.18
C GLU A 768 -6.52 9.86 11.57
N ARG A 769 -7.68 9.87 12.25
CA ARG A 769 -7.83 9.27 13.58
C ARG A 769 -7.51 7.78 13.62
N PHE A 770 -7.57 7.06 12.50
CA PHE A 770 -7.38 5.60 12.43
C PHE A 770 -6.34 5.16 11.38
N GLY A 771 -5.63 6.10 10.74
CA GLY A 771 -4.61 5.80 9.73
C GLY A 771 -5.13 5.04 8.50
N THR A 772 -6.31 5.39 7.98
CA THR A 772 -6.91 4.70 6.82
C THR A 772 -6.65 5.42 5.50
N CYS A 773 -7.07 4.85 4.37
CA CYS A 773 -6.99 5.51 3.05
C CYS A 773 -7.79 6.82 2.92
N LEU A 774 -8.56 7.17 3.96
CA LEU A 774 -9.31 8.43 4.11
C LEU A 774 -8.53 9.49 4.91
N SER A 775 -7.27 9.23 5.29
CA SER A 775 -6.42 10.21 5.98
C SER A 775 -6.12 11.41 5.09
N VAL A 776 -5.77 12.55 5.71
CA VAL A 776 -5.48 13.79 4.98
C VAL A 776 -4.30 13.56 4.04
N GLY A 777 -4.52 13.80 2.74
CA GLY A 777 -3.51 13.61 1.69
C GLY A 777 -3.42 12.20 1.09
N SER A 778 -4.18 11.22 1.61
CA SER A 778 -4.29 9.89 1.02
C SER A 778 -5.15 9.88 -0.25
N SER A 779 -5.08 8.80 -1.05
CA SER A 779 -5.74 8.69 -2.36
C SER A 779 -7.26 8.81 -2.32
N ASN A 780 -7.91 8.34 -1.25
CA ASN A 780 -9.36 8.39 -1.10
C ASN A 780 -9.85 9.55 -0.24
N TYR A 781 -9.00 10.53 0.07
CA TYR A 781 -9.36 11.67 0.92
C TYR A 781 -10.55 12.46 0.37
N PHE A 782 -10.73 12.54 -0.96
CA PHE A 782 -11.90 13.20 -1.58
C PHE A 782 -13.24 12.67 -1.03
N SER A 783 -13.29 11.40 -0.61
CA SER A 783 -14.51 10.76 -0.12
C SER A 783 -14.97 11.28 1.24
N VAL A 784 -14.10 11.88 2.05
CA VAL A 784 -14.52 12.46 3.35
C VAL A 784 -15.49 13.63 3.15
N PHE A 785 -15.33 14.39 2.05
CA PHE A 785 -16.25 15.47 1.70
C PHE A 785 -17.59 14.94 1.21
N ALA A 786 -17.61 13.82 0.49
CA ALA A 786 -18.85 13.12 0.14
C ALA A 786 -19.58 12.59 1.38
N ASN A 787 -18.84 12.01 2.33
CA ASN A 787 -19.40 11.53 3.60
C ASN A 787 -20.00 12.64 4.48
N ALA A 788 -19.54 13.88 4.32
CA ALA A 788 -20.08 15.06 5.02
C ALA A 788 -21.20 15.77 4.23
N ALA A 789 -21.14 15.76 2.89
CA ALA A 789 -22.06 16.49 2.03
C ALA A 789 -23.34 15.72 1.69
N ASP A 790 -23.21 14.43 1.41
CA ASP A 790 -24.33 13.62 0.96
C ASP A 790 -25.16 13.18 2.15
N ILE A 791 -26.43 13.58 2.17
CA ILE A 791 -27.31 13.36 3.33
C ILE A 791 -27.56 11.87 3.60
N ASP A 792 -27.29 10.99 2.63
CA ASP A 792 -27.42 9.54 2.76
C ASP A 792 -26.19 8.88 3.40
N LYS A 793 -25.21 9.65 3.89
CA LYS A 793 -23.99 9.15 4.56
C LYS A 793 -23.86 9.82 5.92
N ARG A 794 -23.47 9.04 6.94
CA ARG A 794 -23.25 9.53 8.31
C ARG A 794 -22.05 8.83 8.92
N VAL A 795 -21.21 9.58 9.63
CA VAL A 795 -20.14 8.99 10.44
C VAL A 795 -20.64 8.85 11.86
N ALA A 796 -20.58 7.66 12.43
CA ALA A 796 -20.81 7.43 13.84
C ALA A 796 -19.47 7.36 14.58
N TYR A 797 -19.35 8.07 15.70
CA TYR A 797 -18.22 7.97 16.62
C TYR A 797 -18.64 7.34 17.94
N GLY A 798 -17.76 6.51 18.49
CA GLY A 798 -17.76 6.11 19.90
C GLY A 798 -16.72 6.93 20.64
N ARG A 799 -17.14 7.66 21.68
CA ARG A 799 -16.29 8.54 22.49
C ARG A 799 -16.26 8.08 23.95
N ASP A 800 -15.18 8.34 24.68
CA ASP A 800 -15.20 8.21 26.14
C ASP A 800 -15.94 9.38 26.81
N ALA A 801 -16.05 9.36 28.14
CA ALA A 801 -16.70 10.41 28.92
C ALA A 801 -16.02 11.78 28.76
N GLU A 802 -14.72 11.80 28.41
CA GLU A 802 -13.95 13.00 28.12
C GLU A 802 -14.10 13.49 26.67
N GLY A 803 -14.90 12.80 25.84
CA GLY A 803 -15.17 13.16 24.45
C GLY A 803 -14.09 12.70 23.46
N LYS A 804 -13.08 11.95 23.90
CA LYS A 804 -12.04 11.40 23.03
C LYS A 804 -12.62 10.27 22.18
N VAL A 805 -12.37 10.34 20.88
CA VAL A 805 -12.75 9.30 19.93
C VAL A 805 -12.01 7.99 20.23
N LEU A 806 -12.77 6.92 20.42
CA LEU A 806 -12.29 5.55 20.63
C LEU A 806 -12.44 4.70 19.35
N ALA A 807 -13.54 4.91 18.62
CA ALA A 807 -13.86 4.17 17.41
C ALA A 807 -14.75 5.00 16.46
N ARG A 808 -14.79 4.62 15.18
CA ARG A 808 -15.70 5.15 14.18
C ARG A 808 -16.34 4.06 13.33
N CYS A 809 -17.50 4.35 12.76
CA CYS A 809 -18.12 3.56 11.71
C CYS A 809 -18.76 4.52 10.69
N LEU A 810 -18.58 4.26 9.40
CA LEU A 810 -19.38 4.90 8.36
C LEU A 810 -20.71 4.15 8.27
N LEU A 811 -21.80 4.90 8.25
CA LEU A 811 -23.15 4.43 8.00
C LEU A 811 -23.63 5.08 6.70
N ALA A 812 -24.46 4.38 5.94
CA ALA A 812 -25.10 4.97 4.77
C ALA A 812 -26.53 4.46 4.58
N LEU A 813 -27.27 5.14 3.70
CA LEU A 813 -28.58 4.70 3.22
C LEU A 813 -28.49 4.32 1.75
N THR A 814 -29.12 3.20 1.38
CA THR A 814 -29.34 2.88 -0.04
C THR A 814 -30.37 3.83 -0.66
N ASP A 815 -30.51 3.79 -2.00
CA ASP A 815 -31.63 4.45 -2.68
C ASP A 815 -33.00 4.02 -2.15
N ASP A 816 -33.11 2.81 -1.59
CA ASP A 816 -34.32 2.24 -0.98
C ASP A 816 -34.52 2.69 0.48
N GLY A 817 -33.52 3.32 1.10
CA GLY A 817 -33.55 3.74 2.50
C GLY A 817 -33.18 2.65 3.50
N HIS A 818 -32.51 1.57 3.06
CA HIS A 818 -31.94 0.59 3.98
C HIS A 818 -30.66 1.14 4.61
N VAL A 819 -30.48 0.89 5.90
CA VAL A 819 -29.26 1.26 6.62
C VAL A 819 -28.15 0.27 6.28
N LEU A 820 -27.03 0.78 5.80
CA LEU A 820 -25.79 0.04 5.60
C LEU A 820 -24.78 0.44 6.66
N THR A 821 -24.05 -0.55 7.18
CA THR A 821 -22.89 -0.36 8.04
C THR A 821 -21.62 -0.69 7.26
N PHE A 822 -20.53 0.01 7.56
CA PHE A 822 -19.20 -0.27 7.02
C PHE A 822 -18.26 -0.73 8.14
N HIS A 823 -17.01 -1.06 7.79
CA HIS A 823 -16.00 -1.44 8.78
C HIS A 823 -15.96 -0.48 9.99
N ALA A 824 -16.06 -1.05 11.19
CA ALA A 824 -15.81 -0.34 12.43
C ALA A 824 -14.30 -0.25 12.68
N TYR A 825 -13.76 0.96 12.73
CA TYR A 825 -12.36 1.21 13.03
C TYR A 825 -12.22 1.62 14.48
N ALA A 826 -11.35 0.93 15.22
CA ALA A 826 -11.03 1.22 16.60
C ALA A 826 -9.54 0.98 16.85
N HIS A 827 -8.92 1.73 17.74
CA HIS A 827 -7.52 1.48 18.11
C HIS A 827 -7.33 0.15 18.86
N GLN A 828 -8.36 -0.32 19.54
CA GLN A 828 -8.39 -1.56 20.32
C GLN A 828 -9.81 -2.14 20.26
N HIS A 829 -9.93 -3.46 20.39
CA HIS A 829 -11.23 -4.16 20.54
C HIS A 829 -12.25 -3.87 19.42
N SER A 830 -11.82 -3.95 18.15
CA SER A 830 -12.67 -3.69 16.99
C SER A 830 -13.99 -4.48 17.00
N GLU A 831 -13.99 -5.72 17.50
CA GLU A 831 -15.19 -6.57 17.61
C GLU A 831 -16.26 -6.00 18.56
N VAL A 832 -15.85 -5.39 19.68
CA VAL A 832 -16.78 -4.77 20.62
C VAL A 832 -17.44 -3.55 19.97
N PHE A 833 -16.67 -2.71 19.31
CA PHE A 833 -17.19 -1.53 18.61
C PHE A 833 -18.04 -1.90 17.39
N ALA A 834 -17.69 -2.97 16.67
CA ALA A 834 -18.52 -3.52 15.61
C ALA A 834 -19.93 -3.84 16.11
N ARG A 835 -20.05 -4.56 17.24
CA ARG A 835 -21.34 -4.83 17.88
C ARG A 835 -22.07 -3.55 18.29
N LEU A 836 -21.38 -2.62 18.95
CA LEU A 836 -21.97 -1.35 19.41
C LEU A 836 -22.52 -0.49 18.25
N PHE A 837 -21.79 -0.41 17.13
CA PHE A 837 -22.27 0.28 15.94
C PHE A 837 -23.38 -0.48 15.22
N GLY A 838 -23.37 -1.81 15.26
CA GLY A 838 -24.49 -2.65 14.82
C GLY A 838 -25.78 -2.37 15.59
N GLU A 839 -25.70 -2.26 16.92
CA GLU A 839 -26.83 -1.85 17.77
C GLU A 839 -27.32 -0.45 17.41
N LEU A 840 -26.41 0.51 17.23
CA LEU A 840 -26.74 1.88 16.81
C LEU A 840 -27.49 1.89 15.46
N ALA A 841 -26.98 1.16 14.47
CA ALA A 841 -27.60 1.05 13.16
C ALA A 841 -28.99 0.39 13.23
N ALA A 842 -29.15 -0.66 14.04
CA ALA A 842 -30.45 -1.31 14.25
C ALA A 842 -31.48 -0.36 14.89
N MET A 843 -31.07 0.43 15.90
CA MET A 843 -31.95 1.43 16.51
C MET A 843 -32.32 2.56 15.54
N LEU A 844 -31.39 2.99 14.69
CA LEU A 844 -31.68 3.94 13.61
C LEU A 844 -32.71 3.36 12.65
N ALA A 845 -32.47 2.14 12.14
CA ALA A 845 -33.37 1.47 11.22
C ALA A 845 -34.78 1.30 11.80
N GLU A 846 -34.89 0.88 13.05
CA GLU A 846 -36.17 0.77 13.76
C GLU A 846 -36.91 2.12 13.83
N LYS A 847 -36.24 3.17 14.30
CA LYS A 847 -36.86 4.49 14.44
C LYS A 847 -37.26 5.12 13.10
N MET A 848 -36.54 4.80 12.03
CA MET A 848 -36.86 5.27 10.68
C MET A 848 -37.97 4.45 10.02
N GLY A 849 -38.37 3.30 10.58
CA GLY A 849 -39.29 2.38 9.92
C GLY A 849 -38.66 1.64 8.74
N THR A 850 -37.38 1.28 8.83
CA THR A 850 -36.62 0.56 7.78
C THR A 850 -35.86 -0.66 8.36
N VAL A 851 -34.92 -1.22 7.59
CA VAL A 851 -34.07 -2.36 7.95
C VAL A 851 -32.59 -2.03 7.81
N CYS A 852 -31.73 -2.75 8.53
CA CYS A 852 -30.31 -2.85 8.18
C CYS A 852 -30.16 -3.86 7.05
N ALA A 853 -29.49 -3.48 5.96
CA ALA A 853 -29.20 -4.36 4.85
C ALA A 853 -27.73 -4.82 4.92
N PRO A 854 -27.45 -6.10 4.61
CA PRO A 854 -26.09 -6.62 4.57
C PRO A 854 -25.27 -6.11 3.39
N SER A 855 -25.96 -5.67 2.34
CA SER A 855 -25.37 -5.14 1.13
C SER A 855 -26.34 -4.17 0.46
N GLY A 856 -25.79 -3.32 -0.40
CA GLY A 856 -26.55 -2.32 -1.15
C GLY A 856 -25.61 -1.37 -1.85
N ARG A 857 -26.15 -0.60 -2.80
CA ARG A 857 -25.41 0.48 -3.46
C ARG A 857 -25.81 1.81 -2.84
N VAL A 858 -24.82 2.64 -2.52
CA VAL A 858 -25.01 4.02 -2.10
C VAL A 858 -24.51 4.91 -3.25
N ARG A 859 -25.32 5.88 -3.66
CA ARG A 859 -24.95 6.80 -4.76
C ARG A 859 -24.23 8.02 -4.18
N ALA A 860 -23.33 8.62 -4.95
CA ALA A 860 -22.91 9.99 -4.69
C ALA A 860 -24.10 10.92 -5.04
N ARG A 861 -24.35 11.93 -4.21
CA ARG A 861 -25.51 12.85 -4.36
C ARG A 861 -25.03 14.23 -4.78
N VAL A 862 -24.66 15.03 -3.78
CA VAL A 862 -24.08 16.36 -3.96
C VAL A 862 -22.63 16.22 -4.43
N ALA A 863 -21.92 15.23 -3.90
CA ALA A 863 -20.62 14.86 -4.39
C ALA A 863 -20.71 14.19 -5.77
N LYS A 864 -19.73 14.47 -6.64
CA LYS A 864 -19.56 13.81 -7.94
C LYS A 864 -19.12 12.36 -7.76
N ASN A 865 -18.18 12.12 -6.84
CA ASN A 865 -17.54 10.85 -6.60
C ASN A 865 -17.56 10.50 -5.11
N TRP A 866 -17.60 9.21 -4.81
CA TRP A 866 -17.52 8.66 -3.46
C TRP A 866 -16.78 7.33 -3.49
N TYR A 867 -15.97 7.07 -2.47
CA TYR A 867 -15.24 5.82 -2.30
C TYR A 867 -16.05 4.84 -1.45
N ASP A 868 -16.45 3.73 -2.07
CA ASP A 868 -17.19 2.63 -1.47
C ASP A 868 -16.24 1.43 -1.25
N ASP A 869 -15.91 1.12 0.01
CA ASP A 869 -15.10 -0.03 0.40
C ASP A 869 -15.93 -1.29 0.68
N GLY A 870 -17.24 -1.22 0.46
CA GLY A 870 -18.19 -2.31 0.63
C GLY A 870 -18.80 -2.35 2.04
N PRO A 871 -20.14 -2.49 2.15
CA PRO A 871 -20.80 -2.62 3.44
C PRO A 871 -20.51 -3.97 4.12
N ILE A 872 -20.66 -3.99 5.44
CA ILE A 872 -20.57 -5.16 6.31
C ILE A 872 -21.80 -5.16 7.21
N ASP A 873 -22.49 -6.29 7.35
CA ASP A 873 -23.60 -6.42 8.28
C ASP A 873 -23.12 -6.45 9.75
N LEU A 874 -22.95 -5.28 10.35
CA LEU A 874 -22.60 -5.17 11.77
C LEU A 874 -23.81 -5.39 12.68
N ALA A 875 -25.02 -5.09 12.19
CA ALA A 875 -26.25 -5.29 12.95
C ALA A 875 -26.57 -6.78 13.10
N GLY A 876 -26.09 -7.63 12.18
CA GLY A 876 -26.35 -9.07 12.19
C GLY A 876 -27.84 -9.36 12.17
N GLN A 877 -28.65 -8.49 11.56
CA GLN A 877 -30.11 -8.57 11.63
C GLN A 877 -30.63 -9.80 10.87
N PHE A 878 -29.92 -10.21 9.82
CA PHE A 878 -30.30 -11.32 8.96
C PHE A 878 -29.12 -12.28 8.75
N PRO A 879 -28.64 -12.95 9.82
CA PRO A 879 -27.43 -13.76 9.75
C PRO A 879 -27.57 -14.93 8.75
N PHE A 880 -28.81 -15.37 8.49
CA PHE A 880 -29.13 -16.41 7.52
C PHE A 880 -28.82 -16.01 6.05
N LEU A 881 -28.71 -14.72 5.74
CA LEU A 881 -28.30 -14.24 4.41
C LEU A 881 -26.80 -14.45 4.17
N HIS A 882 -26.00 -14.48 5.24
CA HIS A 882 -24.55 -14.70 5.16
C HIS A 882 -24.14 -16.14 5.41
N ASP A 883 -24.86 -16.85 6.28
CA ASP A 883 -24.57 -18.25 6.56
C ASP A 883 -25.02 -19.15 5.40
N GLU A 884 -24.07 -19.65 4.61
CA GLU A 884 -24.33 -20.63 3.54
C GLU A 884 -25.00 -21.93 4.04
N ARG A 885 -24.92 -22.20 5.35
CA ARG A 885 -25.55 -23.36 6.00
C ARG A 885 -26.99 -23.07 6.44
N SER A 886 -27.45 -21.84 6.34
CA SER A 886 -28.82 -21.48 6.71
C SER A 886 -29.82 -22.31 5.90
N ARG A 887 -30.98 -22.60 6.50
CA ARG A 887 -32.04 -23.38 5.86
C ARG A 887 -32.46 -22.73 4.54
N LEU A 888 -32.65 -21.41 4.54
CA LEU A 888 -33.01 -20.63 3.36
C LEU A 888 -32.01 -20.85 2.20
N ARG A 889 -30.73 -20.59 2.44
CA ARG A 889 -29.71 -20.63 1.39
C ARG A 889 -29.44 -22.04 0.87
N ARG A 890 -29.41 -23.05 1.75
CA ARG A 890 -29.30 -24.45 1.31
C ARG A 890 -30.49 -24.88 0.46
N SER A 891 -31.71 -24.57 0.91
CA SER A 891 -32.92 -24.94 0.20
C SER A 891 -33.05 -24.25 -1.16
N MET A 892 -32.66 -22.99 -1.30
CA MET A 892 -32.71 -22.25 -2.58
C MET A 892 -32.01 -22.97 -3.75
N ARG A 893 -31.02 -23.82 -3.48
CA ARG A 893 -30.31 -24.58 -4.53
C ARG A 893 -31.18 -25.63 -5.20
N GLU A 894 -32.20 -26.13 -4.52
CA GLU A 894 -32.95 -27.33 -4.91
C GLU A 894 -34.47 -27.13 -4.94
N ILE A 895 -35.00 -26.11 -4.27
CA ILE A 895 -36.46 -25.90 -4.18
C ILE A 895 -37.09 -25.51 -5.52
N GLU A 896 -38.38 -25.79 -5.62
CA GLU A 896 -39.24 -25.22 -6.66
C GLU A 896 -39.39 -23.70 -6.49
N PRO A 897 -39.46 -22.91 -7.57
CA PRO A 897 -39.58 -21.46 -7.49
C PRO A 897 -40.71 -20.97 -6.59
N ALA A 898 -41.89 -21.62 -6.63
CA ALA A 898 -43.04 -21.23 -5.82
C ALA A 898 -42.78 -21.29 -4.30
N GLU A 899 -41.87 -22.16 -3.84
CA GLU A 899 -41.56 -22.36 -2.42
C GLU A 899 -40.65 -21.27 -1.84
N VAL A 900 -39.98 -20.48 -2.69
CA VAL A 900 -39.02 -19.45 -2.24
C VAL A 900 -39.69 -18.38 -1.37
N VAL A 901 -40.94 -18.02 -1.66
CA VAL A 901 -41.71 -17.03 -0.92
C VAL A 901 -41.97 -17.50 0.50
N ARG A 902 -42.43 -18.75 0.65
CA ARG A 902 -42.72 -19.35 1.95
C ARG A 902 -41.45 -19.44 2.80
N LEU A 903 -40.36 -19.97 2.23
CA LEU A 903 -39.09 -20.12 2.94
C LEU A 903 -38.46 -18.77 3.31
N ALA A 904 -38.54 -17.77 2.43
CA ALA A 904 -38.10 -16.42 2.76
C ALA A 904 -38.95 -15.84 3.90
N ALA A 905 -40.29 -15.91 3.81
CA ALA A 905 -41.18 -15.43 4.86
C ALA A 905 -40.89 -16.08 6.23
N GLU A 906 -40.66 -17.40 6.27
CA GLU A 906 -40.24 -18.13 7.48
C GLU A 906 -38.90 -17.62 8.03
N ALA A 907 -37.94 -17.30 7.15
CA ALA A 907 -36.61 -16.84 7.56
C ALA A 907 -36.62 -15.40 8.09
N PHE A 908 -37.52 -14.55 7.56
CA PHE A 908 -37.62 -13.13 7.96
C PHE A 908 -38.49 -12.90 9.21
N GLU A 909 -39.25 -13.90 9.68
CA GLU A 909 -40.11 -13.78 10.86
C GLU A 909 -39.33 -13.24 12.09
N PRO A 910 -39.85 -12.24 12.82
CA PRO A 910 -41.22 -11.67 12.77
C PRO A 910 -41.45 -10.60 11.70
N ARG A 911 -40.47 -10.25 10.87
CA ARG A 911 -40.65 -9.24 9.83
C ARG A 911 -41.34 -9.83 8.58
N PRO A 912 -42.28 -9.10 7.97
CA PRO A 912 -42.93 -9.55 6.75
C PRO A 912 -41.98 -9.53 5.55
N LEU A 913 -42.30 -10.38 4.57
CA LEU A 913 -41.66 -10.35 3.26
C LEU A 913 -42.32 -9.26 2.38
N ASP A 914 -41.67 -8.10 2.31
CA ASP A 914 -42.19 -6.85 1.77
C ASP A 914 -41.16 -6.11 0.88
N ALA A 915 -41.43 -4.86 0.53
CA ALA A 915 -40.54 -4.05 -0.31
C ALA A 915 -39.14 -3.80 0.29
N LEU A 916 -38.97 -3.97 1.61
CA LEU A 916 -37.69 -3.78 2.30
C LEU A 916 -36.89 -5.08 2.40
N THR A 917 -37.54 -6.22 2.63
CA THR A 917 -36.86 -7.51 2.84
C THR A 917 -36.65 -8.30 1.55
N ILE A 918 -37.53 -8.17 0.55
CA ILE A 918 -37.37 -8.86 -0.75
C ILE A 918 -36.06 -8.50 -1.47
N PRO A 919 -35.62 -7.22 -1.54
CA PRO A 919 -34.35 -6.87 -2.18
C PRO A 919 -33.14 -7.62 -1.61
N LEU A 920 -33.20 -7.97 -0.31
CA LEU A 920 -32.14 -8.72 0.36
C LEU A 920 -32.06 -10.16 -0.17
N VAL A 921 -33.20 -10.77 -0.46
CA VAL A 921 -33.28 -12.10 -1.08
C VAL A 921 -32.85 -12.07 -2.54
N LEU A 922 -33.27 -11.06 -3.31
CA LEU A 922 -32.91 -10.91 -4.72
C LEU A 922 -31.40 -10.66 -4.94
N SER A 923 -30.68 -10.30 -3.88
CA SER A 923 -29.24 -10.08 -3.90
C SER A 923 -28.43 -11.35 -3.55
N LEU A 924 -29.09 -12.47 -3.23
CA LEU A 924 -28.41 -13.72 -2.90
C LEU A 924 -27.78 -14.37 -4.15
N PRO A 925 -26.56 -14.94 -4.04
CA PRO A 925 -25.92 -15.66 -5.14
C PRO A 925 -26.76 -16.83 -5.66
N GLU A 926 -27.56 -17.46 -4.80
CA GLU A 926 -28.46 -18.53 -5.20
C GLU A 926 -29.54 -18.06 -6.18
N VAL A 927 -30.06 -16.84 -6.02
CA VAL A 927 -31.02 -16.23 -6.96
C VAL A 927 -30.33 -15.82 -8.26
N ASP A 928 -29.06 -15.38 -8.20
CA ASP A 928 -28.28 -15.18 -9.42
C ASP A 928 -27.99 -16.49 -10.15
N ALA A 929 -27.76 -17.60 -9.46
CA ALA A 929 -27.57 -18.91 -10.09
C ALA A 929 -28.88 -19.47 -10.67
N ARG A 930 -30.01 -19.17 -10.03
CA ARG A 930 -31.36 -19.63 -10.38
C ARG A 930 -32.33 -18.45 -10.49
N PRO A 931 -32.26 -17.66 -11.58
CA PRO A 931 -33.05 -16.43 -11.73
C PRO A 931 -34.57 -16.68 -11.70
N GLU A 932 -35.04 -17.89 -12.00
CA GLU A 932 -36.43 -18.28 -11.89
C GLU A 932 -37.00 -18.15 -10.46
N LEU A 933 -36.15 -18.27 -9.43
CA LEU A 933 -36.53 -18.04 -8.03
C LEU A 933 -36.94 -16.59 -7.75
N ALA A 934 -36.51 -15.64 -8.58
CA ALA A 934 -36.90 -14.24 -8.42
C ALA A 934 -38.37 -13.99 -8.83
N LEU A 935 -38.95 -14.79 -9.74
CA LEU A 935 -40.24 -14.47 -10.34
C LEU A 935 -41.39 -14.39 -9.31
N PRO A 936 -41.53 -15.32 -8.34
CA PRO A 936 -42.55 -15.22 -7.32
C PRO A 936 -42.33 -14.04 -6.36
N LEU A 937 -41.07 -13.74 -6.01
CA LEU A 937 -40.71 -12.59 -5.17
C LEU A 937 -41.04 -11.26 -5.85
N VAL A 938 -40.73 -11.16 -7.15
CA VAL A 938 -41.05 -10.00 -7.97
C VAL A 938 -42.55 -9.83 -8.14
N ALA A 939 -43.31 -10.93 -8.28
CA ALA A 939 -44.77 -10.86 -8.33
C ALA A 939 -45.35 -10.20 -7.07
N LEU A 940 -44.82 -10.55 -5.89
CA LEU A 940 -45.21 -9.92 -4.62
C LEU A 940 -44.89 -8.43 -4.58
N LEU A 941 -43.74 -8.01 -5.13
CA LEU A 941 -43.35 -6.59 -5.19
C LEU A 941 -44.27 -5.77 -6.11
N THR A 942 -44.80 -6.39 -7.16
CA THR A 942 -45.64 -5.72 -8.15
C THR A 942 -47.14 -5.87 -7.91
N ASP A 943 -47.55 -6.62 -6.89
CA ASP A 943 -48.95 -6.89 -6.61
C ASP A 943 -49.67 -5.62 -6.10
N PRO A 944 -50.56 -5.00 -6.91
CA PRO A 944 -51.26 -3.80 -6.49
C PRO A 944 -52.21 -4.06 -5.32
N ALA A 945 -52.65 -5.31 -5.11
CA ALA A 945 -53.56 -5.66 -4.02
C ALA A 945 -52.88 -5.58 -2.65
N ARG A 946 -51.54 -5.66 -2.58
CA ARG A 946 -50.82 -5.51 -1.32
C ARG A 946 -50.78 -4.08 -0.80
N GLY A 947 -51.16 -3.07 -1.60
CA GLY A 947 -51.54 -1.70 -1.16
C GLY A 947 -50.50 -0.87 -0.40
N GLU A 948 -49.41 -1.48 0.06
CA GLU A 948 -48.45 -0.93 1.01
C GLU A 948 -47.07 -0.71 0.37
N GLY A 949 -46.84 -1.30 -0.81
CA GLY A 949 -45.65 -1.05 -1.60
C GLY A 949 -45.77 0.28 -2.34
N GLY A 950 -45.17 1.34 -1.81
CA GLY A 950 -44.86 2.54 -2.60
C GLY A 950 -44.09 2.17 -3.89
N PRO A 951 -43.92 3.12 -4.83
CA PRO A 951 -43.19 2.85 -6.07
C PRO A 951 -41.80 2.24 -5.77
N LEU A 952 -41.51 1.09 -6.38
CA LEU A 952 -40.21 0.42 -6.29
C LEU A 952 -39.11 1.39 -6.73
N SER A 953 -37.95 1.38 -6.06
CA SER A 953 -36.81 2.19 -6.52
C SER A 953 -36.34 1.76 -7.90
N GLU A 954 -35.69 2.67 -8.61
CA GLU A 954 -35.10 2.39 -9.91
C GLU A 954 -34.10 1.22 -9.84
N SER A 955 -33.28 1.16 -8.79
CA SER A 955 -32.29 0.09 -8.59
C SER A 955 -32.98 -1.26 -8.44
N LEU A 956 -34.02 -1.34 -7.60
CA LEU A 956 -34.78 -2.56 -7.39
C LEU A 956 -35.55 -2.98 -8.66
N ARG A 957 -36.16 -2.03 -9.38
CA ARG A 957 -36.81 -2.27 -10.68
C ARG A 957 -35.82 -2.86 -11.68
N LEU A 958 -34.64 -2.27 -11.81
CA LEU A 958 -33.59 -2.76 -12.71
C LEU A 958 -33.12 -4.16 -12.33
N ARG A 959 -32.87 -4.43 -11.04
CA ARG A 959 -32.46 -5.75 -10.58
C ARG A 959 -33.54 -6.80 -10.77
N ALA A 960 -34.79 -6.49 -10.43
CA ALA A 960 -35.94 -7.36 -10.65
C ALA A 960 -36.15 -7.66 -12.14
N ALA A 961 -36.02 -6.64 -13.00
CA ALA A 961 -36.11 -6.79 -14.45
C ALA A 961 -34.97 -7.64 -15.02
N GLU A 962 -33.74 -7.46 -14.52
CA GLU A 962 -32.58 -8.29 -14.92
C GLU A 962 -32.81 -9.76 -14.58
N LEU A 963 -33.27 -10.07 -13.37
CA LEU A 963 -33.56 -11.44 -12.94
C LEU A 963 -34.73 -12.04 -13.74
N ALA A 964 -35.80 -11.27 -13.97
CA ALA A 964 -36.92 -11.72 -14.80
C ALA A 964 -36.50 -12.00 -16.26
N HIS A 965 -35.64 -11.14 -16.83
CA HIS A 965 -35.08 -11.32 -18.18
C HIS A 965 -34.27 -12.61 -18.27
N ARG A 966 -33.39 -12.86 -17.29
CA ARG A 966 -32.56 -14.06 -17.21
C ARG A 966 -33.37 -15.34 -16.94
N ALA A 967 -34.52 -15.21 -16.28
CA ALA A 967 -35.49 -16.29 -16.11
C ALA A 967 -36.35 -16.53 -17.38
N GLY A 968 -36.21 -15.72 -18.43
CA GLY A 968 -36.97 -15.84 -19.68
C GLY A 968 -38.31 -15.12 -19.70
N ASP A 969 -38.70 -14.41 -18.62
CA ASP A 969 -39.95 -13.63 -18.57
C ASP A 969 -39.71 -12.19 -19.10
N LEU A 970 -39.54 -12.10 -20.43
CA LEU A 970 -39.26 -10.83 -21.12
C LEU A 970 -40.39 -9.80 -20.95
N ALA A 971 -41.65 -10.26 -20.87
CA ALA A 971 -42.80 -9.38 -20.72
C ALA A 971 -42.76 -8.68 -19.36
N ARG A 972 -42.52 -9.43 -18.28
CA ARG A 972 -42.38 -8.88 -16.94
C ARG A 972 -41.14 -8.01 -16.81
N ALA A 973 -40.00 -8.43 -17.34
CA ALA A 973 -38.78 -7.64 -17.33
C ALA A 973 -38.97 -6.27 -18.01
N ARG A 974 -39.65 -6.25 -19.16
CA ARG A 974 -39.99 -5.00 -19.88
C ARG A 974 -40.99 -4.14 -19.09
N ALA A 975 -42.01 -4.74 -18.48
CA ALA A 975 -42.98 -4.01 -17.66
C ALA A 975 -42.32 -3.36 -16.43
N LEU A 976 -41.34 -4.03 -15.84
CA LEU A 976 -40.63 -3.54 -14.65
C LEU A 976 -39.72 -2.35 -14.95
N ALA A 977 -38.91 -2.40 -16.00
CA ALA A 977 -37.83 -1.42 -16.19
C ALA A 977 -37.54 -1.06 -17.65
N GLY A 978 -38.44 -1.31 -18.59
CA GLY A 978 -38.18 -1.04 -20.02
C GLY A 978 -37.84 0.43 -20.32
N ASP A 979 -38.43 1.37 -19.57
CA ASP A 979 -38.12 2.79 -19.59
C ASP A 979 -36.74 3.10 -18.97
N LEU A 980 -36.46 2.53 -17.79
CA LEU A 980 -35.22 2.78 -17.03
C LEU A 980 -33.99 2.19 -17.72
N VAL A 981 -34.09 1.00 -18.30
CA VAL A 981 -32.98 0.31 -18.97
C VAL A 981 -32.46 1.14 -20.14
N ALA A 982 -33.35 1.78 -20.90
CA ALA A 982 -32.97 2.65 -22.01
C ALA A 982 -32.25 3.92 -21.52
N ALA A 983 -32.74 4.53 -20.44
CA ALA A 983 -32.13 5.72 -19.84
C ALA A 983 -30.72 5.42 -19.27
N GLU A 984 -30.59 4.34 -18.50
CA GLU A 984 -29.31 3.89 -17.93
C GLU A 984 -28.29 3.48 -19.00
N LEU A 985 -28.75 2.83 -20.08
CA LEU A 985 -27.90 2.50 -21.21
C LEU A 985 -27.39 3.76 -21.92
N GLU A 986 -28.23 4.77 -22.11
CA GLU A 986 -27.81 6.04 -22.69
C GLU A 986 -26.81 6.75 -21.78
N ALA A 987 -27.08 6.82 -20.47
CA ALA A 987 -26.17 7.39 -19.48
C ALA A 987 -24.80 6.68 -19.51
N GLY A 988 -24.78 5.34 -19.47
CA GLY A 988 -23.55 4.54 -19.52
C GLY A 988 -22.75 4.67 -20.82
N LEU A 989 -23.43 4.93 -21.96
CA LEU A 989 -22.76 5.21 -23.23
C LEU A 989 -22.22 6.65 -23.32
N THR A 990 -22.74 7.57 -22.51
CA THR A 990 -22.27 8.97 -22.43
C THR A 990 -21.28 9.26 -21.30
N SER A 991 -21.20 8.40 -20.29
CA SER A 991 -20.34 8.57 -19.12
C SER A 991 -18.86 8.50 -19.52
N GLU A 992 -18.05 9.40 -18.95
CA GLU A 992 -16.60 9.44 -19.15
C GLU A 992 -15.86 8.19 -18.62
N ASP A 993 -16.45 7.54 -17.63
CA ASP A 993 -15.95 6.27 -17.09
C ASP A 993 -16.22 5.11 -18.05
N GLY A 994 -17.13 5.33 -19.02
CA GLY A 994 -17.63 4.43 -20.04
C GLY A 994 -17.95 3.01 -19.56
N HIS A 995 -18.32 2.86 -18.29
CA HIS A 995 -18.79 1.61 -17.70
C HIS A 995 -20.19 1.30 -18.23
N GLN A 996 -20.23 0.66 -19.39
CA GLN A 996 -21.46 0.08 -19.93
C GLN A 996 -21.77 -1.20 -19.15
N ASN A 997 -22.95 -1.28 -18.55
CA ASN A 997 -23.42 -2.52 -17.94
C ASN A 997 -23.87 -3.48 -19.06
N PRO A 998 -23.13 -4.57 -19.33
CA PRO A 998 -23.45 -5.48 -20.44
C PRO A 998 -24.82 -6.16 -20.25
N ARG A 999 -25.29 -6.30 -19.01
CA ARG A 999 -26.61 -6.88 -18.71
C ARG A 999 -27.75 -5.96 -19.16
N LEU A 1000 -27.63 -4.65 -18.91
CA LEU A 1000 -28.62 -3.67 -19.37
C LEU A 1000 -28.65 -3.57 -20.90
N LEU A 1001 -27.50 -3.64 -21.56
CA LEU A 1001 -27.44 -3.70 -23.02
C LEU A 1001 -28.16 -4.96 -23.54
N ALA A 1002 -27.88 -6.13 -22.96
CA ALA A 1002 -28.52 -7.38 -23.36
C ALA A 1002 -30.05 -7.32 -23.20
N MET A 1003 -30.54 -6.82 -22.07
CA MET A 1003 -31.97 -6.61 -21.83
C MET A 1003 -32.58 -5.67 -22.88
N GLN A 1004 -31.96 -4.51 -23.13
CA GLN A 1004 -32.50 -3.55 -24.09
C GLN A 1004 -32.51 -4.09 -25.53
N LEU A 1005 -31.51 -4.89 -25.90
CA LEU A 1005 -31.45 -5.56 -27.20
C LEU A 1005 -32.59 -6.55 -27.41
N ASP A 1006 -33.05 -7.22 -26.34
CA ASP A 1006 -34.18 -8.13 -26.40
C ASP A 1006 -35.53 -7.39 -26.28
N PHE A 1007 -35.59 -6.25 -25.56
CA PHE A 1007 -36.81 -5.43 -25.44
C PHE A 1007 -37.13 -4.64 -26.71
N ASP A 1008 -36.14 -3.88 -27.18
CA ASP A 1008 -36.26 -2.97 -28.31
C ASP A 1008 -34.87 -2.67 -28.89
N PRO A 1009 -34.36 -3.51 -29.81
CA PRO A 1009 -33.06 -3.28 -30.44
C PRO A 1009 -33.06 -2.00 -31.31
N ALA A 1010 -34.22 -1.48 -31.74
CA ALA A 1010 -34.28 -0.24 -32.50
C ALA A 1010 -33.95 0.97 -31.61
N SER A 1011 -34.36 0.97 -30.34
CA SER A 1011 -34.00 2.04 -29.40
C SER A 1011 -32.51 2.05 -29.07
N VAL A 1012 -31.84 0.89 -28.96
CA VAL A 1012 -30.37 0.80 -28.79
C VAL A 1012 -29.66 1.51 -29.95
N LEU A 1013 -30.13 1.30 -31.18
CA LEU A 1013 -29.57 1.95 -32.35
C LEU A 1013 -29.82 3.47 -32.34
N ALA A 1014 -30.99 3.91 -31.86
CA ALA A 1014 -31.30 5.32 -31.69
C ALA A 1014 -30.40 5.99 -30.65
N ILE A 1015 -30.22 5.38 -29.48
CA ILE A 1015 -29.31 5.83 -28.42
C ILE A 1015 -27.88 5.91 -28.96
N ALA A 1016 -27.38 4.83 -29.58
CA ALA A 1016 -26.02 4.80 -30.14
C ALA A 1016 -25.80 5.87 -31.23
N ARG A 1017 -26.85 6.31 -31.94
CA ARG A 1017 -26.76 7.43 -32.89
C ARG A 1017 -26.73 8.79 -32.19
N ARG A 1018 -27.56 9.01 -31.16
CA ARG A 1018 -27.57 10.25 -30.37
C ARG A 1018 -26.21 10.53 -29.73
N VAL A 1019 -25.62 9.51 -29.11
CA VAL A 1019 -24.32 9.62 -28.40
C VAL A 1019 -23.13 9.85 -29.34
N SER A 1020 -23.23 9.46 -30.61
CA SER A 1020 -22.13 9.48 -31.59
C SER A 1020 -21.44 10.82 -31.79
N LYS A 1021 -22.18 11.93 -31.63
CA LYS A 1021 -21.64 13.28 -31.80
C LYS A 1021 -20.63 13.66 -30.72
N ARG A 1022 -20.76 13.07 -29.52
CA ARG A 1022 -19.93 13.41 -28.35
C ARG A 1022 -18.71 12.52 -28.20
N THR A 1023 -18.80 11.26 -28.63
CA THR A 1023 -17.77 10.25 -28.33
C THR A 1023 -16.84 9.93 -29.49
N ARG A 1024 -17.01 10.54 -30.68
CA ARG A 1024 -16.23 10.21 -31.88
C ARG A 1024 -14.71 10.29 -31.63
N GLY A 1025 -13.99 9.19 -31.90
CA GLY A 1025 -12.54 9.10 -31.75
C GLY A 1025 -12.05 8.68 -30.36
N THR A 1026 -12.94 8.55 -29.38
CA THR A 1026 -12.62 8.03 -28.05
C THR A 1026 -12.85 6.51 -27.99
N TRP A 1027 -12.35 5.86 -26.93
CA TRP A 1027 -12.64 4.46 -26.65
C TRP A 1027 -14.15 4.19 -26.45
N MET A 1028 -14.96 5.20 -26.09
CA MET A 1028 -16.43 5.07 -26.03
C MET A 1028 -17.08 4.93 -27.40
N ASP A 1029 -16.46 5.47 -28.46
CA ASP A 1029 -16.96 5.25 -29.82
C ASP A 1029 -16.93 3.76 -30.17
N GLN A 1030 -15.95 3.01 -29.63
CA GLN A 1030 -15.86 1.56 -29.82
C GLN A 1030 -17.05 0.83 -29.17
N ARG A 1031 -17.35 1.12 -27.89
CA ARG A 1031 -18.49 0.52 -27.17
C ARG A 1031 -19.83 0.88 -27.80
N ARG A 1032 -20.00 2.15 -28.20
CA ARG A 1032 -21.17 2.63 -28.93
C ARG A 1032 -21.37 1.87 -30.26
N ARG A 1033 -20.30 1.66 -31.02
CA ARG A 1033 -20.35 0.89 -32.28
C ARG A 1033 -20.67 -0.57 -32.04
N LEU A 1034 -20.10 -1.19 -31.00
CA LEU A 1034 -20.42 -2.54 -30.59
C LEU A 1034 -21.92 -2.68 -30.26
N ALA A 1035 -22.47 -1.80 -29.43
CA ALA A 1035 -23.90 -1.77 -29.11
C ALA A 1035 -24.78 -1.58 -30.36
N ALA A 1036 -24.40 -0.67 -31.26
CA ALA A 1036 -25.10 -0.46 -32.53
C ALA A 1036 -25.06 -1.69 -33.45
N ALA A 1037 -23.92 -2.40 -33.50
CA ALA A 1037 -23.77 -3.61 -34.29
C ALA A 1037 -24.60 -4.77 -33.72
N MET A 1038 -24.61 -4.95 -32.40
CA MET A 1038 -25.48 -5.94 -31.73
C MET A 1038 -26.96 -5.67 -32.00
N ALA A 1039 -27.38 -4.40 -31.97
CA ALA A 1039 -28.73 -3.98 -32.30
C ALA A 1039 -29.10 -4.30 -33.76
N LEU A 1040 -28.21 -3.99 -34.70
CA LEU A 1040 -28.39 -4.31 -36.12
C LEU A 1040 -28.44 -5.82 -36.37
N GLU A 1041 -27.64 -6.62 -35.65
CA GLU A 1041 -27.71 -8.09 -35.71
C GLU A 1041 -29.09 -8.59 -35.28
N ARG A 1042 -29.62 -8.11 -34.15
CA ARG A 1042 -30.95 -8.50 -33.64
C ARG A 1042 -32.09 -8.08 -34.57
N LEU A 1043 -31.92 -6.97 -35.29
CA LEU A 1043 -32.86 -6.51 -36.33
C LEU A 1043 -32.71 -7.25 -37.68
N GLY A 1044 -31.85 -8.26 -37.78
CA GLY A 1044 -31.61 -9.00 -39.02
C GLY A 1044 -30.82 -8.20 -40.09
N ARG A 1045 -30.24 -7.05 -39.74
CA ARG A 1045 -29.49 -6.17 -40.66
C ARG A 1045 -28.00 -6.50 -40.66
N LEU A 1046 -27.68 -7.77 -40.90
CA LEU A 1046 -26.34 -8.37 -40.74
C LEU A 1046 -25.24 -7.62 -41.50
N ARG A 1047 -25.46 -7.26 -42.77
CA ARG A 1047 -24.47 -6.50 -43.56
C ARG A 1047 -24.14 -5.15 -42.93
N ARG A 1048 -25.15 -4.43 -42.44
CA ARG A 1048 -24.96 -3.12 -41.81
C ARG A 1048 -24.26 -3.25 -40.45
N ALA A 1049 -24.56 -4.29 -39.68
CA ALA A 1049 -23.86 -4.59 -38.44
C ALA A 1049 -22.36 -4.80 -38.71
N LEU A 1050 -22.02 -5.57 -39.76
CA LEU A 1050 -20.65 -5.82 -40.17
C LEU A 1050 -19.95 -4.54 -40.67
N GLU A 1051 -20.64 -3.67 -41.42
CA GLU A 1051 -20.12 -2.36 -41.83
C GLU A 1051 -19.77 -1.47 -40.64
N VAL A 1052 -20.62 -1.46 -39.60
CA VAL A 1052 -20.36 -0.70 -38.36
C VAL A 1052 -19.10 -1.22 -37.65
N LEU A 1053 -18.91 -2.54 -37.60
CA LEU A 1053 -17.74 -3.17 -37.00
C LEU A 1053 -16.47 -3.02 -37.85
N ARG A 1054 -16.59 -2.91 -39.18
CA ARG A 1054 -15.46 -2.74 -40.11
C ARG A 1054 -15.05 -1.29 -40.33
N THR A 1055 -15.81 -0.33 -39.82
CA THR A 1055 -15.48 1.10 -39.96
C THR A 1055 -14.13 1.36 -39.25
N PRO A 1056 -13.11 1.93 -39.91
CA PRO A 1056 -11.67 1.83 -39.57
C PRO A 1056 -11.18 2.52 -38.28
N ALA A 1057 -12.05 2.78 -37.30
CA ALA A 1057 -11.55 2.97 -35.94
C ALA A 1057 -11.14 1.59 -35.43
N ARG A 1058 -9.86 1.42 -35.07
CA ARG A 1058 -9.36 0.17 -34.47
C ARG A 1058 -10.27 -0.22 -33.31
N LEU A 1059 -11.17 -1.18 -33.52
CA LEU A 1059 -12.01 -1.75 -32.47
C LEU A 1059 -11.13 -2.79 -31.76
N GLU A 1060 -10.50 -2.39 -30.65
CA GLU A 1060 -9.62 -3.29 -29.87
C GLU A 1060 -10.41 -4.21 -28.91
N LEU A 1061 -11.73 -4.27 -29.07
CA LEU A 1061 -12.62 -5.08 -28.25
C LEU A 1061 -12.76 -6.49 -28.85
N ARG A 1062 -12.28 -7.50 -28.13
CA ARG A 1062 -12.49 -8.93 -28.44
C ARG A 1062 -13.95 -9.27 -28.76
N GLU A 1063 -14.89 -8.65 -28.06
CA GLU A 1063 -16.33 -8.81 -28.26
C GLU A 1063 -16.79 -8.37 -29.67
N ALA A 1064 -16.16 -7.35 -30.24
CA ALA A 1064 -16.45 -6.86 -31.59
C ALA A 1064 -16.01 -7.87 -32.66
N GLU A 1065 -14.84 -8.50 -32.47
CA GLU A 1065 -14.36 -9.56 -33.36
C GLU A 1065 -15.21 -10.84 -33.27
N GLU A 1066 -15.58 -11.24 -32.06
CA GLU A 1066 -16.47 -12.37 -31.84
C GLU A 1066 -17.86 -12.13 -32.48
N LEU A 1067 -18.40 -10.93 -32.33
CA LEU A 1067 -19.64 -10.50 -32.99
C LEU A 1067 -19.50 -10.50 -34.52
N ALA A 1068 -18.41 -9.95 -35.07
CA ALA A 1068 -18.17 -9.92 -36.51
C ALA A 1068 -18.11 -11.34 -37.10
N ARG A 1069 -17.37 -12.26 -36.47
CA ARG A 1069 -17.30 -13.67 -36.90
C ARG A 1069 -18.66 -14.35 -36.86
N ARG A 1070 -19.45 -14.10 -35.80
CA ARG A 1070 -20.82 -14.62 -35.69
C ARG A 1070 -21.72 -14.13 -36.81
N ILE A 1071 -21.68 -12.83 -37.11
CA ILE A 1071 -22.44 -12.21 -38.21
C ILE A 1071 -22.02 -12.76 -39.57
N GLU A 1072 -20.71 -12.92 -39.82
CA GLU A 1072 -20.19 -13.50 -41.05
C GLU A 1072 -20.63 -14.96 -41.23
N GLY A 1073 -20.64 -15.75 -40.16
CA GLY A 1073 -21.20 -17.10 -40.18
C GLY A 1073 -22.67 -17.12 -40.60
N LYS A 1074 -23.49 -16.22 -40.03
CA LYS A 1074 -24.91 -16.04 -40.37
C LYS A 1074 -25.17 -15.51 -41.80
N LEU A 1075 -24.19 -14.86 -42.43
CA LEU A 1075 -24.29 -14.39 -43.81
C LEU A 1075 -23.89 -15.45 -44.84
N ARG A 1076 -23.12 -16.47 -44.41
CA ARG A 1076 -22.67 -17.58 -45.27
C ARG A 1076 -23.65 -18.75 -45.29
N GLY A 1077 -24.33 -19.00 -44.16
CA GLY A 1077 -25.49 -19.89 -44.09
C GLY A 1077 -26.74 -19.17 -44.55
#